data_AF-A0AAN6GRK6-F1
#
_entry.id   AF-A0AAN6GRK6-F1
#
_cell.length_a   1.000
_cell.length_b   1.000
_cell.length_c   1.000
_cell.angle_alpha   90.00
_cell.angle_beta   90.00
_cell.angle_gamma   90.00
#
_symmetry.space_group_name_H-M   'P 1'
#
loop_
_entity.id
_entity.type
_entity.pdbx_description
1 polymer ?
#
loop_
_entity_poly.entity_id
_entity_poly.type
_entity_poly.pdbx_seq_one_letter_code
_entity_poly.pdbx_strand_id
1 'polypeptide(L)'
;MSPKQASKKAIPLQASTVQLQIRDILNDDLLGSKMGEAIIRALKLQLQLHEQQDAVYRELLNQRDEDIVLPILKGTSVDKAQKAGTSAAGKASQTLFAQTAIQIATDLGRGSDGDAQQVIKNVPLVGTKAFRDAVFQVIRLPYPVINRALQFASNAASSGSPSEGGNAHQHSEQIDQWIIRNEKYMRARLILDAPETGKDVDQPADENLAKLGIDRSSSHWQHFMVGLKRDATHVFGPSNESDGTITISRPSKADLPGLLILDHHRKEQIKINNLSAYERRFESMTRGILKGLDWNNVMVAGGLPLAVLASVTDEQADECHGSDIDMYLYGLEPEQATAKLQEIEKVFSANLPIHEKTGEKMKYAVLRNAKTVTFVPEVYPNRRLQVILKLCPNPMAVLLNFDLDQVGVAYDGTEVWMLPRAARAIMTSYTVFTMDLIHGSYLSQRQATQDVRVYKYAQRGYGLRFLPSYLESLPRPTGEMRTKVEPPVKKAKLGSSVKDPHPDDLLHLTLLEERERVGWWLAQQRDEQWGPDTEPISMAKLYAGPADTSEVVGRSGLCGFRQFVRHVALWEYSQMGYFPLDLKGKDFGPADYEDNPLSYQEGPEFSWDPSFTLEHLRVEVDEANQSDFDRLRKNLVCFGIIAPQKGSLSYKVYQTSKAYDKVRHLGPRHTLQKTIMASTLEEAFSQPLVAFVHLPRNFRAYIEPKLSNTTSHFADITRPGAPTHKPVRYDWIATYTQAKIRTDAEFVMSYWIRDGTEDGQMAPDWQLVDREADEIHEIVHAFRRGHRYLGESAAVRNAQVCKEVSRRLVRLTERIESKAFKAWAKERVEMTNAGFKEWGMLTLDGSMVLNRFKLSKKETRWYSYGDDDGNDDGSFNIEPKTAKEWLTHLKHPNVPGWIRWYRCRLPPAHLLDEIRSLAGKH
;
A
#
# COMPACT_ATOMS: atom_id res chain seq x y z
N MET A 1 -29.46 -12.19 -28.39
CA MET A 1 -28.02 -12.31 -28.73
C MET A 1 -27.73 -13.76 -29.08
N SER A 2 -26.96 -14.03 -30.14
CA SER A 2 -26.70 -15.40 -30.61
C SER A 2 -25.68 -16.13 -29.71
N PRO A 3 -25.69 -17.48 -29.66
CA PRO A 3 -24.80 -18.27 -28.79
C PRO A 3 -23.29 -18.13 -29.06
N LYS A 4 -22.90 -17.38 -30.09
CA LYS A 4 -21.48 -17.07 -30.40
C LYS A 4 -20.94 -15.83 -29.68
N GLN A 5 -21.77 -15.09 -28.94
CA GLN A 5 -21.33 -13.90 -28.18
C GLN A 5 -21.07 -14.15 -26.68
N ALA A 6 -21.39 -15.33 -26.15
CA ALA A 6 -21.23 -15.64 -24.72
C ALA A 6 -19.89 -16.33 -24.36
N SER A 7 -19.08 -16.77 -25.34
CA SER A 7 -17.84 -17.53 -25.08
C SER A 7 -16.53 -16.72 -25.16
N LYS A 8 -16.59 -15.38 -25.10
CA LYS A 8 -15.41 -14.52 -25.10
C LYS A 8 -15.59 -13.33 -24.17
N LYS A 9 -15.32 -13.53 -22.89
CA LYS A 9 -14.76 -12.53 -21.97
C LYS A 9 -14.34 -13.26 -20.68
N ALA A 10 -13.49 -14.28 -20.81
CA ALA A 10 -12.54 -14.53 -19.74
C ALA A 10 -11.68 -13.27 -19.69
N ILE A 11 -11.65 -12.61 -18.53
CA ILE A 11 -10.79 -11.45 -18.30
C ILE A 11 -9.37 -11.96 -18.57
N PRO A 12 -8.69 -11.51 -19.64
CA PRO A 12 -7.30 -11.90 -19.85
C PRO A 12 -6.56 -11.59 -18.57
N LEU A 13 -5.67 -12.48 -18.09
CA LEU A 13 -4.67 -12.12 -17.09
C LEU A 13 -4.23 -10.69 -17.37
N GLN A 14 -4.73 -9.75 -16.56
CA GLN A 14 -4.42 -8.34 -16.75
C GLN A 14 -2.92 -8.30 -16.88
N ALA A 15 -2.42 -7.62 -17.90
CA ALA A 15 -1.02 -7.57 -18.29
C ALA A 15 -0.17 -6.99 -17.16
N SER A 16 -0.06 -7.74 -16.07
CA SER A 16 0.93 -7.62 -15.04
C SER A 16 2.22 -8.06 -15.70
N THR A 17 3.25 -7.34 -15.32
CA THR A 17 4.69 -7.45 -15.53
C THR A 17 5.30 -8.86 -15.37
N VAL A 18 4.66 -9.84 -15.97
CA VAL A 18 5.04 -11.22 -15.90
C VAL A 18 6.25 -11.42 -16.81
N GLN A 19 7.34 -11.98 -16.27
CA GLN A 19 8.32 -12.69 -17.08
C GLN A 19 7.54 -13.65 -17.98
N LEU A 20 7.73 -13.59 -19.31
CA LEU A 20 6.98 -14.41 -20.29
C LEU A 20 6.77 -15.86 -19.83
N GLN A 21 7.77 -16.43 -19.15
CA GLN A 21 7.77 -17.74 -18.52
C GLN A 21 6.59 -17.99 -17.55
N ILE A 22 6.20 -17.05 -16.67
CA ILE A 22 5.06 -17.27 -15.76
C ILE A 22 3.72 -17.18 -16.48
N ARG A 23 3.59 -16.36 -17.52
CA ARG A 23 2.34 -16.31 -18.31
C ARG A 23 2.13 -17.65 -19.01
N ASP A 24 3.21 -18.30 -19.40
CA ASP A 24 3.18 -19.62 -20.00
C ASP A 24 2.93 -20.73 -18.96
N ILE A 25 3.38 -20.56 -17.70
CA ILE A 25 3.12 -21.49 -16.58
C ILE A 25 1.68 -21.36 -16.06
N LEU A 26 1.22 -20.15 -15.76
CA LEU A 26 -0.05 -19.80 -15.12
C LEU A 26 -1.05 -19.29 -16.17
N ASN A 27 -1.47 -20.16 -17.09
CA ASN A 27 -2.43 -19.82 -18.16
C ASN A 27 -3.90 -20.06 -17.74
N ASP A 28 -4.85 -19.61 -18.57
CA ASP A 28 -6.28 -19.54 -18.21
C ASP A 28 -7.03 -20.89 -18.21
N ASP A 29 -6.34 -22.04 -18.37
CA ASP A 29 -6.95 -23.38 -18.50
C ASP A 29 -6.38 -24.43 -17.52
N LEU A 30 -5.93 -23.99 -16.34
CA LEU A 30 -5.37 -24.87 -15.32
C LEU A 30 -6.45 -25.47 -14.41
N LEU A 31 -6.56 -26.80 -14.39
CA LEU A 31 -7.52 -27.56 -13.58
C LEU A 31 -6.86 -28.78 -12.94
N GLY A 32 -7.36 -29.18 -11.76
CA GLY A 32 -6.91 -30.37 -11.04
C GLY A 32 -5.38 -30.44 -10.85
N SER A 33 -4.79 -31.58 -11.21
CA SER A 33 -3.37 -31.86 -11.21
C SER A 33 -2.55 -30.86 -12.02
N LYS A 34 -3.03 -30.42 -13.19
CA LYS A 34 -2.34 -29.41 -14.02
C LYS A 34 -2.19 -28.08 -13.28
N MET A 35 -3.20 -27.70 -12.49
CA MET A 35 -3.10 -26.55 -11.60
C MET A 35 -2.02 -26.77 -10.55
N GLY A 36 -2.01 -27.93 -9.89
CA GLY A 36 -0.95 -28.25 -8.93
C GLY A 36 0.46 -28.21 -9.54
N GLU A 37 0.65 -28.77 -10.74
CA GLU A 37 1.94 -28.76 -11.45
C GLU A 37 2.37 -27.34 -11.84
N ALA A 38 1.44 -26.51 -12.28
CA ALA A 38 1.71 -25.11 -12.61
C ALA A 38 2.12 -24.30 -11.37
N ILE A 39 1.42 -24.49 -10.24
CA ILE A 39 1.75 -23.83 -8.98
C ILE A 39 3.10 -24.29 -8.44
N ILE A 40 3.42 -25.59 -8.48
CA ILE A 40 4.75 -26.09 -8.08
C ILE A 40 5.85 -25.46 -8.93
N ARG A 41 5.65 -25.34 -10.25
CA ARG A 41 6.60 -24.67 -11.15
C ARG A 41 6.73 -23.19 -10.83
N ALA A 42 5.63 -22.51 -10.52
CA ALA A 42 5.65 -21.10 -10.12
C ALA A 42 6.40 -20.88 -8.80
N LEU A 43 6.19 -21.75 -7.80
CA LEU A 43 6.93 -21.72 -6.52
C LEU A 43 8.43 -21.89 -6.74
N LYS A 44 8.84 -22.91 -7.52
CA LYS A 44 10.26 -23.13 -7.84
C LYS A 44 10.89 -21.95 -8.56
N LEU A 45 10.14 -21.36 -9.50
CA LEU A 45 10.60 -20.18 -10.21
C LEU A 45 10.73 -18.97 -9.28
N GLN A 46 9.78 -18.75 -8.36
CA GLN A 46 9.89 -17.68 -7.37
C GLN A 46 11.16 -17.82 -6.52
N LEU A 47 11.44 -19.03 -6.00
CA LEU A 47 12.68 -19.30 -5.26
C LEU A 47 13.94 -19.04 -6.10
N GLN A 48 13.93 -19.48 -7.36
CA GLN A 48 15.03 -19.20 -8.29
C GLN A 48 15.20 -17.69 -8.56
N LEU A 49 14.11 -16.93 -8.64
CA LEU A 49 14.18 -15.48 -8.83
C LEU A 49 14.75 -14.78 -7.59
N HIS A 50 14.47 -15.27 -6.39
CA HIS A 50 15.12 -14.79 -5.16
C HIS A 50 16.62 -15.04 -5.20
N GLU A 51 17.06 -16.24 -5.59
CA GLU A 51 18.49 -16.54 -5.73
C GLU A 51 19.17 -15.65 -6.77
N GLN A 52 18.51 -15.39 -7.91
CA GLN A 52 19.01 -14.47 -8.93
C GLN A 52 19.08 -13.03 -8.42
N GLN A 53 18.06 -12.59 -7.68
CA GLN A 53 18.06 -11.28 -7.05
C GLN A 53 19.21 -11.16 -6.04
N ASP A 54 19.43 -12.20 -5.24
CA ASP A 54 20.51 -12.25 -4.26
C ASP A 54 21.88 -12.20 -4.95
N ALA A 55 22.03 -12.84 -6.11
CA ALA A 55 23.24 -12.74 -6.92
C ALA A 55 23.46 -11.32 -7.47
N VAL A 56 22.41 -10.66 -7.98
CA VAL A 56 22.48 -9.26 -8.46
C VAL A 56 22.82 -8.30 -7.33
N TYR A 57 22.25 -8.52 -6.14
CA TYR A 57 22.56 -7.74 -4.96
C TYR A 57 24.01 -7.94 -4.51
N ARG A 58 24.54 -9.17 -4.53
CA ARG A 58 25.98 -9.41 -4.30
C ARG A 58 26.87 -8.71 -5.34
N GLU A 59 26.47 -8.69 -6.61
CA GLU A 59 27.19 -7.94 -7.65
C GLU A 59 27.19 -6.43 -7.36
N LEU A 60 26.04 -5.85 -6.99
CA LEU A 60 25.92 -4.44 -6.61
C LEU A 60 26.81 -4.07 -5.43
N LEU A 61 26.91 -4.95 -4.43
CA LEU A 61 27.81 -4.78 -3.28
C LEU A 61 29.29 -4.85 -3.68
N ASN A 62 29.64 -5.63 -4.72
CA ASN A 62 31.00 -5.78 -5.21
C ASN A 62 31.47 -4.66 -6.15
N GLN A 63 30.57 -3.84 -6.68
CA GLN A 63 30.94 -2.67 -7.52
C GLN A 63 31.75 -1.64 -6.71
N ARG A 64 32.55 -0.78 -7.35
CA ARG A 64 33.17 0.39 -6.69
C ARG A 64 32.37 1.65 -7.00
N ASP A 65 32.30 2.60 -6.05
CA ASP A 65 31.57 3.85 -6.26
C ASP A 65 32.12 4.65 -7.45
N GLU A 66 33.44 4.58 -7.69
CA GLU A 66 34.08 5.17 -8.86
C GLU A 66 33.52 4.59 -10.16
N ASP A 67 33.33 3.27 -10.22
CA ASP A 67 32.77 2.58 -11.39
C ASP A 67 31.31 2.98 -11.64
N ILE A 68 30.59 3.45 -10.60
CA ILE A 68 29.22 4.00 -10.70
C ILE A 68 29.23 5.44 -11.22
N VAL A 69 30.20 6.28 -10.82
CA VAL A 69 30.30 7.70 -11.21
C VAL A 69 30.84 7.87 -12.64
N LEU A 70 31.77 7.00 -13.07
CA LEU A 70 32.50 7.10 -14.33
C LEU A 70 31.66 7.11 -15.64
N PRO A 71 30.54 6.37 -15.79
CA PRO A 71 29.72 6.38 -17.00
C PRO A 71 29.18 7.77 -17.40
N ILE A 72 28.97 8.66 -16.43
CA ILE A 72 28.41 10.00 -16.67
C ILE A 72 29.48 11.01 -17.07
N LEU A 73 30.71 10.88 -16.57
CA LEU A 73 31.84 11.67 -17.05
C LEU A 73 32.12 11.46 -18.55
N LYS A 74 31.56 10.38 -19.14
CA LYS A 74 31.62 10.04 -20.57
C LYS A 74 30.39 10.48 -21.38
N GLY A 75 29.36 11.06 -20.75
CA GLY A 75 28.20 11.65 -21.44
C GLY A 75 27.39 10.72 -22.35
N THR A 76 27.28 9.42 -22.08
CA THR A 76 26.60 8.47 -23.01
C THR A 76 25.74 7.40 -22.33
N SER A 77 24.58 7.13 -22.94
CA SER A 77 23.74 5.95 -22.70
C SER A 77 24.55 4.64 -22.89
N VAL A 78 24.27 3.67 -22.02
CA VAL A 78 24.94 2.36 -21.88
C VAL A 78 25.13 1.62 -23.22
N ASP A 79 24.24 1.84 -24.20
CA ASP A 79 24.29 1.14 -25.50
C ASP A 79 25.38 1.65 -26.48
N LYS A 80 26.02 2.80 -26.21
CA LYS A 80 27.09 3.35 -27.08
C LYS A 80 28.52 3.12 -26.57
N ALA A 81 28.69 2.60 -25.36
CA ALA A 81 30.00 2.47 -24.69
C ALA A 81 30.99 1.53 -25.41
N GLN A 82 30.51 0.63 -26.27
CA GLN A 82 31.38 -0.32 -26.98
C GLN A 82 32.08 0.26 -28.23
N LYS A 83 31.79 1.49 -28.67
CA LYS A 83 32.34 2.03 -29.93
C LYS A 83 33.22 3.28 -29.85
N ALA A 84 33.40 3.89 -28.67
CA ALA A 84 34.30 5.05 -28.51
C ALA A 84 35.45 4.70 -27.55
N GLY A 85 36.62 4.37 -28.11
CA GLY A 85 37.83 4.12 -27.35
C GLY A 85 38.27 5.37 -26.59
N THR A 86 38.13 5.35 -25.26
CA THR A 86 38.72 6.35 -24.36
C THR A 86 40.15 5.94 -24.02
N SER A 87 41.12 6.84 -24.15
CA SER A 87 42.53 6.55 -23.83
C SER A 87 42.69 6.23 -22.32
N ALA A 88 43.69 5.41 -21.97
CA ALA A 88 43.94 5.00 -20.59
C ALA A 88 44.14 6.20 -19.63
N ALA A 89 44.80 7.27 -20.10
CA ALA A 89 45.00 8.50 -19.33
C ALA A 89 43.69 9.27 -19.05
N GLY A 90 42.77 9.31 -20.02
CA GLY A 90 41.45 9.94 -19.84
C GLY A 90 40.59 9.18 -18.81
N LYS A 91 40.66 7.85 -18.80
CA LYS A 91 39.98 7.02 -17.80
C LYS A 91 40.54 7.25 -16.39
N ALA A 92 41.86 7.39 -16.24
CA ALA A 92 42.50 7.67 -14.96
C ALA A 92 42.10 9.04 -14.38
N SER A 93 42.08 10.10 -15.19
CA SER A 93 41.68 11.44 -14.76
C SER A 93 40.22 11.52 -14.29
N GLN A 94 39.32 10.80 -14.97
CA GLN A 94 37.90 10.74 -14.57
C GLN A 94 37.71 9.98 -13.26
N THR A 95 38.49 8.93 -13.05
CA THR A 95 38.46 8.12 -11.81
C THR A 95 38.92 8.97 -10.63
N LEU A 96 40.02 9.72 -10.79
CA LEU A 96 40.55 10.62 -9.77
C LEU A 96 39.55 11.73 -9.41
N PHE A 97 38.83 12.29 -10.39
CA PHE A 97 37.78 13.27 -10.12
C PHE A 97 36.66 12.69 -9.26
N ALA A 98 36.18 11.49 -9.59
CA ALA A 98 35.13 10.81 -8.83
C ALA A 98 35.56 10.56 -7.37
N GLN A 99 36.76 10.01 -7.16
CA GLN A 99 37.34 9.79 -5.83
C GLN A 99 37.42 11.09 -5.03
N THR A 100 37.93 12.15 -5.66
CA THR A 100 38.10 13.46 -5.00
C THR A 100 36.75 14.06 -4.63
N ALA A 101 35.74 13.98 -5.53
CA ALA A 101 34.39 14.45 -5.25
C ALA A 101 33.73 13.71 -4.07
N ILE A 102 33.90 12.39 -3.98
CA ILE A 102 33.42 11.56 -2.87
C ILE A 102 34.07 12.00 -1.55
N GLN A 103 35.39 12.18 -1.54
CA GLN A 103 36.12 12.60 -0.34
C GLN A 103 35.66 13.99 0.12
N ILE A 104 35.59 14.96 -0.78
CA ILE A 104 35.13 16.33 -0.46
C ILE A 104 33.70 16.29 0.06
N ALA A 105 32.79 15.52 -0.54
CA ALA A 105 31.42 15.40 -0.05
C ALA A 105 31.37 14.78 1.35
N THR A 106 32.24 13.82 1.64
CA THR A 106 32.38 13.22 2.97
C THR A 106 32.87 14.25 3.98
N ASP A 107 33.90 15.02 3.64
CA ASP A 107 34.47 16.07 4.50
C ASP A 107 33.45 17.18 4.78
N LEU A 108 32.71 17.62 3.76
CA LEU A 108 31.62 18.61 3.91
C LEU A 108 30.47 18.07 4.77
N GLY A 109 30.12 16.80 4.63
CA GLY A 109 28.99 16.21 5.34
C GLY A 109 29.29 15.85 6.80
N ARG A 110 30.53 15.42 7.10
CA ARG A 110 30.95 14.99 8.45
C ARG A 110 31.67 16.07 9.26
N GLY A 111 32.33 17.03 8.60
CA GLY A 111 33.13 18.07 9.25
C GLY A 111 32.31 19.05 10.09
N SER A 112 33.00 19.90 10.87
CA SER A 112 32.32 21.05 11.50
C SER A 112 31.92 22.09 10.46
N ASP A 113 30.99 23.00 10.79
CA ASP A 113 30.61 24.08 9.87
C ASP A 113 31.82 24.95 9.48
N GLY A 114 32.78 25.12 10.39
CA GLY A 114 34.04 25.83 10.12
C GLY A 114 34.93 25.09 9.13
N ASP A 115 35.08 23.77 9.29
CA ASP A 115 35.87 22.93 8.36
C ASP A 115 35.23 22.94 6.97
N ALA A 116 33.91 22.80 6.90
CA ALA A 116 33.17 22.81 5.64
C ALA A 116 33.35 24.15 4.89
N GLN A 117 33.30 25.28 5.59
CA GLN A 117 33.57 26.59 4.99
C GLN A 117 35.00 26.70 4.45
N GLN A 118 35.98 26.13 5.16
CA GLN A 118 37.37 26.10 4.72
C GLN A 118 37.55 25.22 3.46
N VAL A 119 36.86 24.08 3.39
CA VAL A 119 36.85 23.20 2.21
C VAL A 119 36.23 23.93 1.01
N ILE A 120 35.09 24.60 1.17
CA ILE A 120 34.43 25.37 0.09
C ILE A 120 35.38 26.46 -0.45
N LYS A 121 36.08 27.17 0.44
CA LYS A 121 37.04 28.22 0.06
C LYS A 121 38.23 27.66 -0.73
N ASN A 122 38.70 26.47 -0.35
CA ASN A 122 39.88 25.84 -0.94
C ASN A 122 39.56 25.02 -2.20
N VAL A 123 38.30 24.66 -2.43
CA VAL A 123 37.87 23.80 -3.54
C VAL A 123 36.80 24.50 -4.40
N PRO A 124 37.22 25.25 -5.44
CA PRO A 124 36.30 26.03 -6.28
C PRO A 124 35.21 25.21 -6.99
N LEU A 125 35.45 23.91 -7.18
CA LEU A 125 34.53 23.01 -7.89
C LEU A 125 33.28 22.62 -7.08
N VAL A 126 33.25 22.87 -5.77
CA VAL A 126 32.13 22.47 -4.89
C VAL A 126 30.79 23.07 -5.33
N GLY A 127 30.77 24.32 -5.81
CA GLY A 127 29.56 24.97 -6.30
C GLY A 127 29.10 24.52 -7.69
N THR A 128 29.84 23.66 -8.38
CA THR A 128 29.56 23.31 -9.78
C THR A 128 28.46 22.26 -9.92
N LYS A 129 27.80 22.24 -11.09
CA LYS A 129 26.86 21.17 -11.45
C LYS A 129 27.55 19.79 -11.50
N ALA A 130 28.78 19.73 -12.01
CA ALA A 130 29.54 18.48 -12.13
C ALA A 130 29.81 17.82 -10.77
N PHE A 131 30.15 18.62 -9.75
CA PHE A 131 30.31 18.11 -8.38
C PHE A 131 29.00 17.53 -7.84
N ARG A 132 27.89 18.28 -7.94
CA ARG A 132 26.57 17.83 -7.48
C ARG A 132 26.12 16.55 -8.19
N ASP A 133 26.25 16.50 -9.51
CA ASP A 133 25.90 15.31 -10.30
C ASP A 133 26.75 14.09 -9.88
N ALA A 134 28.05 14.27 -9.62
CA ALA A 134 28.92 13.21 -9.13
C ALA A 134 28.48 12.70 -7.76
N VAL A 135 28.18 13.61 -6.83
CA VAL A 135 27.70 13.28 -5.47
C VAL A 135 26.38 12.49 -5.52
N PHE A 136 25.43 12.87 -6.38
CA PHE A 136 24.17 12.13 -6.59
C PHE A 136 24.33 10.75 -7.24
N GLN A 137 25.53 10.35 -7.70
CA GLN A 137 25.76 8.97 -8.15
C GLN A 137 26.29 8.07 -7.04
N VAL A 138 26.75 8.64 -5.92
CA VAL A 138 27.34 7.87 -4.83
C VAL A 138 26.23 7.35 -3.94
N ILE A 139 25.68 6.19 -4.29
CA ILE A 139 24.54 5.58 -3.58
C ILE A 139 24.89 5.09 -2.16
N ARG A 140 26.18 4.99 -1.84
CA ARG A 140 26.68 4.45 -0.56
C ARG A 140 26.88 5.51 0.52
N LEU A 141 26.93 6.79 0.15
CA LEU A 141 27.08 7.85 1.14
C LEU A 141 25.83 7.90 2.04
N PRO A 142 25.98 8.06 3.37
CA PRO A 142 24.84 8.26 4.25
C PRO A 142 24.00 9.47 3.85
N TYR A 143 22.68 9.36 3.96
CA TYR A 143 21.76 10.46 3.63
C TYR A 143 22.07 11.78 4.37
N PRO A 144 22.42 11.78 5.67
CA PRO A 144 22.82 13.02 6.36
C PRO A 144 24.05 13.70 5.74
N VAL A 145 25.03 12.89 5.31
CA VAL A 145 26.29 13.36 4.70
C VAL A 145 25.99 13.99 3.34
N ILE A 146 25.26 13.28 2.47
CA ILE A 146 24.93 13.80 1.14
C ILE A 146 24.03 15.05 1.22
N ASN A 147 23.05 15.05 2.12
CA ASN A 147 22.15 16.19 2.31
C ASN A 147 22.93 17.45 2.70
N ARG A 148 23.83 17.34 3.68
CA ARG A 148 24.65 18.47 4.14
C ARG A 148 25.67 18.92 3.09
N ALA A 149 26.34 17.98 2.41
CA ALA A 149 27.27 18.32 1.33
C ALA A 149 26.57 19.09 0.20
N LEU A 150 25.35 18.70 -0.17
CA LEU A 150 24.56 19.38 -1.20
C LEU A 150 24.03 20.75 -0.75
N GLN A 151 23.72 20.92 0.54
CA GLN A 151 23.38 22.23 1.11
C GLN A 151 24.57 23.19 0.99
N PHE A 152 25.76 22.75 1.39
CA PHE A 152 26.99 23.54 1.24
C PHE A 152 27.32 23.85 -0.22
N ALA A 153 27.21 22.87 -1.11
CA ALA A 153 27.41 23.07 -2.55
C ALA A 153 26.42 24.09 -3.15
N SER A 154 25.15 24.04 -2.74
CA SER A 154 24.13 24.98 -3.20
C SER A 154 24.40 26.40 -2.70
N ASN A 155 24.78 26.56 -1.43
CA ASN A 155 25.14 27.87 -0.86
C ASN A 155 26.39 28.47 -1.54
N ALA A 156 27.40 27.63 -1.84
CA ALA A 156 28.58 28.05 -2.57
C ALA A 156 28.24 28.55 -3.99
N ALA A 157 27.35 27.84 -4.70
CA ALA A 157 26.89 28.25 -6.03
C ALA A 157 26.16 29.61 -6.02
N SER A 158 25.41 29.92 -4.97
CA SER A 158 24.71 31.21 -4.81
C SER A 158 25.65 32.39 -4.50
N SER A 159 26.89 32.12 -4.06
CA SER A 159 27.89 33.15 -3.73
C SER A 159 28.82 33.55 -4.88
N GLY A 160 28.81 32.80 -6.00
CA GLY A 160 29.55 33.10 -7.23
C GLY A 160 28.76 33.98 -8.21
N SER A 161 29.43 34.61 -9.19
CA SER A 161 28.79 35.41 -10.23
C SER A 161 27.66 34.65 -10.96
N PRO A 162 26.56 35.31 -11.36
CA PRO A 162 25.36 34.67 -11.89
C PRO A 162 25.60 34.18 -13.33
N SER A 163 26.29 33.06 -13.48
CA SER A 163 26.38 32.34 -14.76
C SER A 163 25.99 30.89 -14.53
N GLU A 164 24.88 30.51 -15.16
CA GLU A 164 24.21 29.20 -15.14
C GLU A 164 23.41 28.88 -13.88
N GLY A 165 22.23 29.52 -13.79
CA GLY A 165 21.18 29.18 -12.82
C GLY A 165 20.69 27.75 -12.98
N GLY A 166 21.20 26.84 -12.14
CA GLY A 166 20.58 25.54 -11.90
C GLY A 166 19.23 25.74 -11.21
N ASN A 167 18.15 25.33 -11.88
CA ASN A 167 16.79 25.43 -11.35
C ASN A 167 16.65 24.58 -10.07
N ALA A 168 16.12 25.16 -8.98
CA ALA A 168 15.80 24.44 -7.73
C ALA A 168 15.04 23.13 -7.97
N HIS A 169 14.21 23.11 -9.03
CA HIS A 169 13.48 21.94 -9.50
C HIS A 169 14.36 20.71 -9.76
N GLN A 170 15.53 20.85 -10.40
CA GLN A 170 16.39 19.71 -10.73
C GLN A 170 16.97 19.04 -9.47
N HIS A 171 17.21 19.81 -8.39
CA HIS A 171 17.79 19.30 -7.16
C HIS A 171 16.86 18.37 -6.40
N SER A 172 15.57 18.73 -6.30
CA SER A 172 14.58 17.92 -5.60
C SER A 172 14.26 16.60 -6.32
N GLU A 173 14.33 16.57 -7.65
CA GLU A 173 14.20 15.32 -8.40
C GLU A 173 15.43 14.41 -8.23
N GLN A 174 16.63 14.97 -8.29
CA GLN A 174 17.87 14.22 -8.16
C GLN A 174 18.01 13.54 -6.79
N ILE A 175 17.56 14.17 -5.71
CA ILE A 175 17.56 13.53 -4.38
C ILE A 175 16.58 12.37 -4.29
N ASP A 176 15.39 12.48 -4.88
CA ASP A 176 14.41 11.38 -4.86
C ASP A 176 14.90 10.19 -5.70
N GLN A 177 15.51 10.44 -6.86
CA GLN A 177 16.18 9.42 -7.66
C GLN A 177 17.37 8.78 -6.93
N TRP A 178 18.13 9.57 -6.16
CA TRP A 178 19.18 9.04 -5.30
C TRP A 178 18.60 8.15 -4.20
N ILE A 179 17.55 8.58 -3.51
CA ILE A 179 16.89 7.80 -2.45
C ILE A 179 16.40 6.45 -2.98
N ILE A 180 15.75 6.41 -4.15
CA ILE A 180 15.28 5.16 -4.77
C ILE A 180 16.45 4.19 -5.04
N ARG A 181 17.59 4.70 -5.53
CA ARG A 181 18.78 3.89 -5.80
C ARG A 181 19.51 3.47 -4.52
N ASN A 182 19.62 4.37 -3.55
CA ASN A 182 20.18 4.11 -2.23
C ASN A 182 19.37 3.03 -1.50
N GLU A 183 18.04 3.06 -1.59
CA GLU A 183 17.20 2.00 -1.02
C GLU A 183 17.48 0.63 -1.65
N LYS A 184 17.66 0.54 -2.98
CA LYS A 184 18.07 -0.71 -3.63
C LYS A 184 19.39 -1.23 -3.08
N TYR A 185 20.34 -0.33 -2.81
CA TYR A 185 21.60 -0.66 -2.16
C TYR A 185 21.41 -1.11 -0.70
N MET A 186 20.57 -0.42 0.08
CA MET A 186 20.22 -0.83 1.45
C MET A 186 19.58 -2.22 1.49
N ARG A 187 18.72 -2.55 0.52
CA ARG A 187 18.15 -3.91 0.36
C ARG A 187 19.22 -4.94 0.01
N ALA A 188 20.15 -4.60 -0.89
CA ALA A 188 21.26 -5.50 -1.23
C ALA A 188 22.14 -5.80 -0.01
N ARG A 189 22.38 -4.81 0.85
CA ARG A 189 23.12 -4.96 2.10
C ARG A 189 22.50 -5.98 3.07
N LEU A 190 21.18 -6.13 3.08
CA LEU A 190 20.51 -7.09 3.97
C LEU A 190 20.92 -8.54 3.73
N ILE A 191 21.46 -8.87 2.54
CA ILE A 191 22.02 -10.20 2.29
C ILE A 191 23.21 -10.49 3.19
N LEU A 192 24.01 -9.47 3.53
CA LEU A 192 25.16 -9.65 4.42
C LEU A 192 24.76 -9.96 5.86
N ASP A 193 23.51 -9.66 6.22
CA ASP A 193 22.93 -9.98 7.52
C ASP A 193 22.10 -11.27 7.48
N ALA A 194 22.00 -11.94 6.32
CA ALA A 194 21.39 -13.25 6.20
C ALA A 194 22.41 -14.34 6.56
N PRO A 195 22.01 -15.39 7.31
CA PRO A 195 22.91 -16.51 7.60
C PRO A 195 23.32 -17.20 6.30
N GLU A 196 24.59 -17.09 5.89
CA GLU A 196 25.06 -17.74 4.67
C GLU A 196 25.18 -19.25 4.85
N THR A 197 24.51 -20.01 3.98
CA THR A 197 24.88 -21.41 3.72
C THR A 197 26.20 -21.48 2.95
N GLY A 198 27.32 -21.39 3.68
CA GLY A 198 28.55 -22.12 3.34
C GLY A 198 29.53 -21.54 2.31
N LYS A 199 29.84 -20.24 2.29
CA LYS A 199 31.11 -19.74 1.70
C LYS A 199 31.74 -18.62 2.52
N ASP A 200 33.06 -18.70 2.69
CA ASP A 200 33.90 -17.77 3.45
C ASP A 200 33.75 -16.30 3.02
N VAL A 201 33.51 -15.43 4.00
CA VAL A 201 33.65 -13.96 3.89
C VAL A 201 34.77 -13.47 4.81
N ASP A 202 35.95 -14.08 4.69
CA ASP A 202 37.20 -13.51 5.24
C ASP A 202 37.99 -12.87 4.10
N GLN A 203 37.58 -11.66 3.70
CA GLN A 203 38.45 -10.74 2.97
C GLN A 203 38.79 -9.56 3.89
N PRO A 204 40.08 -9.18 4.05
CA PRO A 204 40.47 -8.05 4.90
C PRO A 204 39.78 -6.77 4.43
N ALA A 205 39.33 -5.95 5.38
CA ALA A 205 38.81 -4.62 5.10
C ALA A 205 39.88 -3.77 4.40
N ASP A 206 39.56 -3.18 3.25
CA ASP A 206 40.38 -2.16 2.62
C ASP A 206 40.28 -0.88 3.47
N GLU A 207 41.40 -0.47 4.09
CA GLU A 207 41.46 0.67 5.03
C GLU A 207 40.97 2.00 4.42
N ASN A 208 41.05 2.18 3.11
CA ASN A 208 40.54 3.40 2.46
C ASN A 208 39.02 3.36 2.25
N LEU A 209 38.44 2.16 2.07
CA LEU A 209 37.00 1.95 1.96
C LEU A 209 36.33 1.96 3.35
N ALA A 210 37.00 1.44 4.39
CA ALA A 210 36.54 1.53 5.77
C ALA A 210 36.40 3.00 6.25
N LYS A 211 37.31 3.89 5.83
CA LYS A 211 37.22 5.34 6.11
C LYS A 211 36.02 6.03 5.45
N LEU A 212 35.48 5.45 4.37
CA LEU A 212 34.26 5.90 3.69
C LEU A 212 32.98 5.23 4.24
N GLY A 213 33.10 4.36 5.25
CA GLY A 213 31.98 3.59 5.82
C GLY A 213 31.58 2.36 4.99
N ILE A 214 32.46 1.88 4.12
CA ILE A 214 32.26 0.73 3.25
C ILE A 214 32.94 -0.48 3.93
N ASP A 215 32.34 -0.94 5.03
CA ASP A 215 32.72 -2.18 5.71
C ASP A 215 31.82 -3.34 5.21
N ARG A 216 32.41 -4.51 4.97
CA ARG A 216 31.69 -5.75 4.64
C ARG A 216 31.19 -6.51 5.87
N SER A 217 31.50 -6.06 7.08
CA SER A 217 30.97 -6.69 8.29
C SER A 217 29.44 -6.58 8.36
N SER A 218 28.83 -7.60 8.96
CA SER A 218 27.42 -7.62 9.35
C SER A 218 27.09 -6.48 10.32
N SER A 219 25.86 -5.97 10.24
CA SER A 219 25.21 -4.96 11.10
C SER A 219 25.83 -3.55 11.16
N HIS A 220 25.95 -2.88 10.00
CA HIS A 220 26.23 -1.44 9.89
C HIS A 220 25.00 -0.57 9.58
N TRP A 221 23.79 -1.12 9.76
CA TRP A 221 22.52 -0.51 9.33
C TRP A 221 22.33 0.95 9.79
N GLN A 222 22.84 1.31 10.97
CA GLN A 222 22.76 2.66 11.53
C GLN A 222 23.36 3.73 10.60
N HIS A 223 24.41 3.39 9.84
CA HIS A 223 25.10 4.31 8.94
C HIS A 223 24.22 4.72 7.74
N PHE A 224 23.25 3.89 7.37
CA PHE A 224 22.36 4.13 6.22
C PHE A 224 21.03 4.76 6.62
N MET A 225 20.73 4.79 7.92
CA MET A 225 19.55 5.41 8.49
C MET A 225 19.88 6.81 9.00
N VAL A 226 18.85 7.61 9.24
CA VAL A 226 18.94 8.94 9.85
C VAL A 226 18.53 8.82 11.31
N GLY A 227 19.42 9.16 12.24
CA GLY A 227 19.12 9.23 13.68
C GLY A 227 18.68 10.64 14.08
N LEU A 228 17.62 10.77 14.88
CA LEU A 228 17.14 12.07 15.35
C LEU A 228 18.16 12.76 16.27
N LYS A 229 18.80 12.05 17.19
CA LYS A 229 19.88 12.63 18.01
C LYS A 229 21.16 12.81 17.21
N ARG A 230 21.50 11.83 16.36
CA ARG A 230 22.77 11.85 15.61
C ARG A 230 22.80 12.90 14.49
N ASP A 231 21.72 13.03 13.73
CA ASP A 231 21.76 13.68 12.41
C ASP A 231 20.79 14.87 12.24
N ALA A 232 19.83 15.07 13.14
CA ALA A 232 18.74 16.01 12.90
C ALA A 232 19.19 17.44 12.65
N THR A 233 20.24 17.91 13.33
CA THR A 233 20.81 19.24 13.12
C THR A 233 21.23 19.47 11.68
N HIS A 234 21.81 18.44 11.03
CA HIS A 234 22.30 18.50 9.65
C HIS A 234 21.21 18.21 8.61
N VAL A 235 20.15 17.48 8.99
CA VAL A 235 19.07 17.10 8.09
C VAL A 235 17.93 18.11 8.11
N PHE A 236 17.45 18.46 9.30
CA PHE A 236 16.27 19.28 9.53
C PHE A 236 16.59 20.72 9.97
N GLY A 237 17.79 20.95 10.51
CA GLY A 237 18.21 22.22 11.07
C GLY A 237 18.31 22.22 12.59
N PRO A 238 18.71 23.34 13.20
CA PRO A 238 18.97 23.42 14.64
C PRO A 238 17.70 23.24 15.48
N SER A 239 17.86 22.58 16.63
CA SER A 239 16.82 22.47 17.66
C SER A 239 16.67 23.80 18.41
N ASN A 240 15.43 24.17 18.70
CA ASN A 240 15.12 25.22 19.65
C ASN A 240 15.10 24.61 21.07
N GLU A 241 16.15 24.89 21.84
CA GLU A 241 16.28 24.39 23.22
C GLU A 241 15.16 24.86 24.15
N SER A 242 14.51 25.99 23.86
CA SER A 242 13.46 26.55 24.73
C SER A 242 12.14 25.77 24.71
N ASP A 243 11.76 25.21 23.57
CA ASP A 243 10.54 24.42 23.41
C ASP A 243 10.80 22.94 23.06
N GLY A 244 12.07 22.55 22.89
CA GLY A 244 12.46 21.18 22.58
C GLY A 244 12.07 20.72 21.17
N THR A 245 11.89 21.66 20.24
CA THR A 245 11.41 21.36 18.87
C THR A 245 12.39 21.77 17.79
N ILE A 246 12.28 21.12 16.64
CA ILE A 246 12.98 21.49 15.39
C ILE A 246 11.93 22.03 14.42
N THR A 247 12.15 23.24 13.90
CA THR A 247 11.24 23.87 12.95
C THR A 247 11.74 23.65 11.53
N ILE A 248 10.90 23.01 10.70
CA ILE A 248 11.21 22.68 9.31
C ILE A 248 10.37 23.56 8.39
N SER A 249 11.05 24.42 7.64
CA SER A 249 10.46 25.17 6.51
C SER A 249 10.49 24.30 5.27
N ARG A 250 9.31 23.97 4.73
CA ARG A 250 9.18 23.03 3.62
C ARG A 250 9.34 23.77 2.29
N PRO A 251 9.92 23.14 1.25
CA PRO A 251 10.09 23.76 -0.06
C PRO A 251 8.74 24.19 -0.66
N SER A 252 8.73 25.20 -1.53
CA SER A 252 7.51 25.59 -2.21
C SER A 252 7.06 24.46 -3.16
N LYS A 253 5.75 24.38 -3.46
CA LYS A 253 5.25 23.39 -4.44
C LYS A 253 5.87 23.58 -5.82
N ALA A 254 6.22 24.83 -6.18
CA ALA A 254 6.91 25.11 -7.42
C ALA A 254 8.26 24.37 -7.47
N ASP A 255 9.02 24.35 -6.37
CA ASP A 255 10.35 23.73 -6.28
C ASP A 255 10.35 22.20 -6.35
N LEU A 256 9.17 21.57 -6.33
CA LEU A 256 9.00 20.12 -6.36
C LEU A 256 8.43 19.69 -7.73
N PRO A 257 9.29 19.38 -8.73
CA PRO A 257 8.79 18.96 -10.05
C PRO A 257 8.07 17.61 -9.99
N GLY A 258 7.24 17.38 -11.00
CA GLY A 258 6.39 16.20 -11.12
C GLY A 258 4.92 16.53 -10.90
N LEU A 259 4.11 15.50 -10.69
CA LEU A 259 2.69 15.65 -10.38
C LEU A 259 2.48 15.51 -8.86
N LEU A 260 1.90 16.55 -8.25
CA LEU A 260 1.59 16.63 -6.83
C LEU A 260 0.08 16.51 -6.64
N ILE A 261 -0.37 15.59 -5.79
CA ILE A 261 -1.79 15.38 -5.48
C ILE A 261 -1.99 15.07 -3.99
N LEU A 262 -3.24 15.16 -3.51
CA LEU A 262 -3.63 14.86 -2.13
C LEU A 262 -2.90 15.68 -1.05
N ASP A 263 -2.48 16.91 -1.39
CA ASP A 263 -1.66 17.77 -0.54
C ASP A 263 -2.43 18.95 0.07
N HIS A 264 -3.74 18.81 0.24
CA HIS A 264 -4.64 19.88 0.70
C HIS A 264 -4.37 20.27 2.16
N HIS A 265 -3.95 19.31 2.99
CA HIS A 265 -3.55 19.55 4.38
C HIS A 265 -2.04 19.79 4.54
N ARG A 266 -1.30 19.96 3.43
CA ARG A 266 0.13 20.22 3.51
C ARG A 266 0.38 21.59 4.13
N LYS A 267 1.01 21.60 5.30
CA LYS A 267 1.53 22.82 5.93
C LYS A 267 2.84 23.24 5.26
N GLU A 268 3.07 24.55 5.13
CA GLU A 268 4.33 25.12 4.62
C GLU A 268 5.48 25.01 5.64
N GLN A 269 5.13 24.96 6.92
CA GLN A 269 6.07 24.77 8.02
C GLN A 269 5.52 23.70 8.98
N ILE A 270 6.41 22.92 9.57
CA ILE A 270 6.09 21.95 10.62
C ILE A 270 7.10 22.06 11.76
N LYS A 271 6.66 21.81 12.98
CA LYS A 271 7.54 21.57 14.13
C LYS A 271 7.56 20.08 14.44
N ILE A 272 8.74 19.55 14.74
CA ILE A 272 8.92 18.17 15.22
C ILE A 272 9.64 18.18 16.56
N ASN A 273 9.44 17.15 17.38
CA ASN A 273 10.17 16.99 18.64
C ASN A 273 11.65 16.68 18.40
N ASN A 274 12.56 17.25 19.19
CA ASN A 274 13.90 16.71 19.35
C ASN A 274 13.86 15.43 20.20
N LEU A 275 14.98 14.69 20.34
CA LEU A 275 14.97 13.41 21.05
C LEU A 275 14.44 13.53 22.49
N SER A 276 14.91 14.50 23.27
CA SER A 276 14.48 14.67 24.67
C SER A 276 12.99 14.99 24.80
N ALA A 277 12.43 15.79 23.89
CA ALA A 277 10.98 16.06 23.85
C ALA A 277 10.19 14.85 23.33
N TYR A 278 10.77 14.11 22.37
CA TYR A 278 10.20 12.90 21.81
C TYR A 278 10.00 11.82 22.87
N GLU A 279 11.01 11.56 23.72
CA GLU A 279 10.93 10.56 24.80
C GLU A 279 9.80 10.88 25.78
N ARG A 280 9.68 12.14 26.20
CA ARG A 280 8.57 12.59 27.07
C ARG A 280 7.22 12.45 26.39
N ARG A 281 7.13 12.80 25.10
CA ARG A 281 5.90 12.68 24.30
C ARG A 281 5.54 11.21 24.09
N PHE A 282 6.51 10.34 23.86
CA PHE A 282 6.33 8.90 23.70
C PHE A 282 5.78 8.27 24.97
N GLU A 283 6.37 8.57 26.12
CA GLU A 283 5.91 8.10 27.44
C GLU A 283 4.48 8.57 27.73
N SER A 284 4.18 9.85 27.46
CA SER A 284 2.84 10.42 27.63
C SER A 284 1.80 9.74 26.71
N MET A 285 2.12 9.60 25.43
CA MET A 285 1.20 9.01 24.45
C MET A 285 0.98 7.51 24.73
N THR A 286 1.99 6.78 25.20
CA THR A 286 1.88 5.35 25.55
C THR A 286 1.41 5.12 26.99
N ARG A 287 1.25 6.19 27.79
CA ARG A 287 0.86 6.14 29.21
C ARG A 287 1.77 5.24 30.05
N GLY A 288 3.04 5.16 29.70
CA GLY A 288 4.05 4.36 30.40
C GLY A 288 3.84 2.85 30.34
N ILE A 289 3.03 2.34 29.41
CA ILE A 289 2.77 0.88 29.30
C ILE A 289 4.03 0.07 28.98
N LEU A 290 5.06 0.72 28.40
CA LEU A 290 6.34 0.13 28.03
C LEU A 290 7.46 0.42 29.06
N LYS A 291 7.13 1.03 30.19
CA LYS A 291 8.13 1.43 31.18
C LYS A 291 8.87 0.20 31.74
N GLY A 292 10.20 0.25 31.69
CA GLY A 292 11.06 -0.84 32.15
C GLY A 292 11.24 -1.99 31.16
N LEU A 293 10.74 -1.88 29.93
CA LEU A 293 11.06 -2.80 28.84
C LEU A 293 12.56 -2.76 28.53
N ASP A 294 13.20 -3.93 28.37
CA ASP A 294 14.52 -3.98 27.74
C ASP A 294 14.36 -3.75 26.23
N TRP A 295 14.97 -2.70 25.70
CA TRP A 295 14.84 -2.34 24.29
C TRP A 295 15.80 -3.08 23.36
N ASN A 296 16.67 -3.95 23.89
CA ASN A 296 17.50 -4.79 23.06
C ASN A 296 16.65 -5.63 22.11
N ASN A 297 17.00 -5.60 20.81
CA ASN A 297 16.39 -6.41 19.76
C ASN A 297 14.89 -6.16 19.52
N VAL A 298 14.37 -5.02 20.00
CA VAL A 298 12.98 -4.63 19.83
C VAL A 298 12.85 -3.15 19.50
N MET A 299 11.86 -2.78 18.69
CA MET A 299 11.54 -1.38 18.41
C MET A 299 10.06 -1.18 18.15
N VAL A 300 9.59 0.05 18.36
CA VAL A 300 8.28 0.51 17.88
C VAL A 300 8.48 1.20 16.54
N ALA A 301 7.72 0.83 15.51
CA ALA A 301 7.89 1.37 14.16
C ALA A 301 6.56 1.80 13.53
N GLY A 302 6.59 2.78 12.62
CA GLY A 302 5.44 3.15 11.81
C GLY A 302 4.67 4.39 12.28
N GLY A 303 3.36 4.22 12.47
CA GLY A 303 2.43 5.34 12.64
C GLY A 303 2.58 6.08 13.95
N LEU A 304 2.82 5.36 15.06
CA LEU A 304 3.00 5.97 16.38
C LEU A 304 4.32 6.73 16.48
N PRO A 305 5.49 6.20 16.08
CA PRO A 305 6.73 6.96 16.11
C PRO A 305 6.66 8.26 15.30
N LEU A 306 6.04 8.25 14.13
CA LEU A 306 5.80 9.46 13.35
C LEU A 306 4.87 10.45 14.08
N ALA A 307 3.79 9.95 14.71
CA ALA A 307 2.86 10.79 15.45
C ALA A 307 3.56 11.48 16.64
N VAL A 308 4.34 10.72 17.42
CA VAL A 308 5.15 11.27 18.51
C VAL A 308 6.15 12.31 17.99
N LEU A 309 6.75 12.07 16.82
CA LEU A 309 7.68 13.02 16.21
C LEU A 309 6.99 14.34 15.82
N ALA A 310 5.77 14.27 15.27
CA ALA A 310 5.06 15.43 14.71
C ALA A 310 4.11 16.14 15.70
N SER A 311 3.71 15.50 16.80
CA SER A 311 2.83 16.07 17.82
C SER A 311 3.63 16.78 18.90
N VAL A 312 3.80 18.10 18.73
CA VAL A 312 4.54 18.95 19.68
C VAL A 312 3.64 19.52 20.78
N THR A 313 2.32 19.52 20.59
CA THR A 313 1.33 19.92 21.60
C THR A 313 0.48 18.73 22.08
N ASP A 314 -0.21 18.89 23.21
CA ASP A 314 -1.09 17.86 23.76
C ASP A 314 -2.31 17.63 22.87
N GLU A 315 -2.90 18.69 22.31
CA GLU A 315 -4.04 18.60 21.40
C GLU A 315 -3.69 17.76 20.16
N GLN A 316 -2.50 17.95 19.59
CA GLN A 316 -2.01 17.15 18.46
C GLN A 316 -1.73 15.69 18.84
N ALA A 317 -1.35 15.43 20.09
CA ALA A 317 -1.14 14.08 20.58
C ALA A 317 -2.49 13.35 20.77
N ASP A 318 -3.51 14.08 21.20
CA ASP A 318 -4.86 13.57 21.44
C ASP A 318 -5.59 13.19 20.14
N GLU A 319 -5.36 13.93 19.06
CA GLU A 319 -5.83 13.55 17.70
C GLU A 319 -5.31 12.16 17.26
N CYS A 320 -4.27 11.63 17.91
CA CYS A 320 -3.63 10.36 17.57
C CYS A 320 -3.95 9.21 18.54
N HIS A 321 -4.93 9.31 19.45
CA HIS A 321 -5.27 8.27 20.44
C HIS A 321 -5.58 6.88 19.84
N GLY A 322 -6.12 6.82 18.62
CA GLY A 322 -6.47 5.54 17.97
C GLY A 322 -5.31 4.80 17.28
N SER A 323 -4.07 5.28 17.41
CA SER A 323 -2.90 4.59 16.82
C SER A 323 -2.37 3.50 17.75
N ASP A 324 -2.18 2.30 17.23
CA ASP A 324 -1.61 1.17 17.96
C ASP A 324 -0.10 1.31 18.17
N ILE A 325 0.44 0.61 19.16
CA ILE A 325 1.87 0.45 19.37
C ILE A 325 2.32 -0.78 18.56
N ASP A 326 2.82 -0.54 17.35
CA ASP A 326 3.36 -1.60 16.47
C ASP A 326 4.82 -1.92 16.85
N MET A 327 5.06 -3.11 17.41
CA MET A 327 6.37 -3.58 17.85
C MET A 327 6.95 -4.64 16.90
N TYR A 328 8.24 -4.52 16.63
CA TYR A 328 9.01 -5.41 15.78
C TYR A 328 10.21 -5.95 16.53
N LEU A 329 10.45 -7.25 16.38
CA LEU A 329 11.66 -7.91 16.87
C LEU A 329 12.68 -8.04 15.73
N TYR A 330 13.96 -7.98 16.08
CA TYR A 330 15.02 -8.11 15.09
C TYR A 330 16.29 -8.75 15.64
N GLY A 331 17.04 -9.44 14.77
CA GLY A 331 18.34 -10.04 15.12
C GLY A 331 18.24 -11.10 16.22
N LEU A 332 17.12 -11.83 16.28
CA LEU A 332 16.85 -12.91 17.24
C LEU A 332 16.51 -14.18 16.48
N GLU A 333 16.92 -15.32 17.05
CA GLU A 333 16.43 -16.63 16.64
C GLU A 333 14.99 -16.87 17.17
N PRO A 334 14.22 -17.81 16.58
CA PRO A 334 12.82 -18.05 16.95
C PRO A 334 12.57 -18.26 18.45
N GLU A 335 13.44 -18.99 19.15
CA GLU A 335 13.31 -19.25 20.58
C GLU A 335 13.54 -17.97 21.40
N GLN A 336 14.54 -17.17 21.01
CA GLN A 336 14.86 -15.90 21.67
C GLN A 336 13.74 -14.87 21.44
N ALA A 337 13.19 -14.81 20.22
CA ALA A 337 12.06 -13.97 19.90
C ALA A 337 10.79 -14.35 20.68
N THR A 338 10.57 -15.64 20.87
CA THR A 338 9.48 -16.18 21.69
C THR A 338 9.64 -15.76 23.15
N ALA A 339 10.84 -15.86 23.72
CA ALA A 339 11.13 -15.36 25.06
C ALA A 339 10.91 -13.84 25.17
N LYS A 340 11.31 -13.08 24.14
CA LYS A 340 11.11 -11.62 24.09
C LYS A 340 9.63 -11.25 24.04
N LEU A 341 8.81 -12.01 23.31
CA LEU A 341 7.36 -11.83 23.28
C LEU A 341 6.72 -12.04 24.67
N GLN A 342 7.19 -13.03 25.45
CA GLN A 342 6.74 -13.25 26.82
C GLN A 342 7.17 -12.12 27.77
N GLU A 343 8.39 -11.58 27.59
CA GLU A 343 8.85 -10.40 28.33
C GLU A 343 7.95 -9.19 28.07
N ILE A 344 7.58 -8.95 26.80
CA ILE A 344 6.69 -7.86 26.40
C ILE A 344 5.33 -7.98 27.08
N GLU A 345 4.72 -9.16 27.10
CA GLU A 345 3.46 -9.38 27.84
C GLU A 345 3.61 -9.06 29.33
N LYS A 346 4.69 -9.53 29.94
CA LYS A 346 4.96 -9.29 31.37
C LYS A 346 5.06 -7.80 31.68
N VAL A 347 5.79 -7.03 30.87
CA VAL A 347 5.93 -5.57 31.04
C VAL A 347 4.60 -4.87 30.79
N PHE A 348 3.96 -5.17 29.66
CA PHE A 348 2.66 -4.59 29.29
C PHE A 348 1.64 -4.79 30.41
N SER A 349 1.46 -6.04 30.84
CA SER A 349 0.49 -6.36 31.89
C SER A 349 0.88 -5.69 33.20
N ALA A 350 2.15 -5.68 33.62
CA ALA A 350 2.59 -5.04 34.86
C ALA A 350 2.30 -3.53 34.92
N ASN A 351 2.35 -2.85 33.77
CA ASN A 351 2.15 -1.40 33.67
C ASN A 351 0.70 -0.98 33.39
N LEU A 352 -0.24 -1.93 33.23
CA LEU A 352 -1.64 -1.58 33.08
C LEU A 352 -2.16 -0.84 34.33
N PRO A 353 -2.98 0.22 34.15
CA PRO A 353 -3.54 0.97 35.28
C PRO A 353 -4.37 0.10 36.22
N ILE A 354 -4.51 0.57 37.46
CA ILE A 354 -5.47 0.02 38.42
C ILE A 354 -6.79 0.77 38.24
N HIS A 355 -7.91 0.04 38.26
CA HIS A 355 -9.24 0.64 38.23
C HIS A 355 -9.49 1.44 39.52
N GLU A 356 -9.71 2.75 39.39
CA GLU A 356 -9.91 3.65 40.55
C GLU A 356 -11.09 3.23 41.44
N LYS A 357 -12.14 2.64 40.84
CA LYS A 357 -13.37 2.27 41.56
C LYS A 357 -13.29 0.92 42.26
N THR A 358 -12.58 -0.05 41.69
CA THR A 358 -12.54 -1.43 42.20
C THR A 358 -11.24 -1.74 42.94
N GLY A 359 -10.17 -0.97 42.71
CA GLY A 359 -8.83 -1.27 43.21
C GLY A 359 -8.17 -2.47 42.53
N GLU A 360 -8.81 -3.06 41.52
CA GLU A 360 -8.32 -4.21 40.79
C GLU A 360 -7.46 -3.78 39.59
N LYS A 361 -6.50 -4.64 39.22
CA LYS A 361 -5.67 -4.45 38.03
C LYS A 361 -6.54 -4.50 36.78
N MET A 362 -6.36 -3.56 35.86
CA MET A 362 -7.06 -3.55 34.58
C MET A 362 -6.77 -4.84 33.80
N LYS A 363 -7.82 -5.40 33.21
CA LYS A 363 -7.71 -6.61 32.39
C LYS A 363 -7.23 -6.26 30.98
N TYR A 364 -6.80 -7.28 30.28
CA TYR A 364 -6.50 -7.22 28.86
C TYR A 364 -6.89 -8.53 28.18
N ALA A 365 -6.94 -8.51 26.86
CA ALA A 365 -7.04 -9.70 26.04
C ALA A 365 -5.84 -9.80 25.11
N VAL A 366 -5.51 -11.03 24.72
CA VAL A 366 -4.54 -11.35 23.68
C VAL A 366 -5.31 -11.76 22.45
N LEU A 367 -5.18 -11.00 21.37
CA LEU A 367 -5.64 -11.38 20.03
C LEU A 367 -4.47 -11.97 19.26
N ARG A 368 -4.58 -13.24 18.88
CA ARG A 368 -3.57 -13.94 18.05
C ARG A 368 -4.15 -14.27 16.69
N ASN A 369 -3.43 -13.92 15.64
CA ASN A 369 -3.64 -14.42 14.28
C ASN A 369 -2.30 -14.94 13.71
N ALA A 370 -2.26 -15.28 12.42
CA ALA A 370 -1.09 -15.85 11.75
C ALA A 370 0.15 -14.94 11.68
N LYS A 371 0.02 -13.67 12.06
CA LYS A 371 0.96 -12.60 11.71
C LYS A 371 1.28 -11.68 12.86
N THR A 372 0.37 -11.58 13.82
CA THR A 372 0.48 -10.65 14.92
C THR A 372 -0.12 -11.22 16.18
N VAL A 373 0.45 -10.77 17.29
CA VAL A 373 -0.11 -10.89 18.63
C VAL A 373 -0.42 -9.48 19.12
N THR A 374 -1.68 -9.21 19.43
CA THR A 374 -2.13 -7.88 19.89
C THR A 374 -2.67 -7.98 21.31
N PHE A 375 -2.03 -7.26 22.23
CA PHE A 375 -2.54 -7.05 23.58
C PHE A 375 -3.51 -5.87 23.58
N VAL A 376 -4.75 -6.13 23.98
CA VAL A 376 -5.86 -5.17 23.96
C VAL A 376 -6.29 -4.87 25.39
N PRO A 377 -6.03 -3.66 25.92
CA PRO A 377 -6.53 -3.26 27.23
C PRO A 377 -8.06 -3.25 27.29
N GLU A 378 -8.62 -3.48 28.48
CA GLU A 378 -10.08 -3.49 28.70
C GLU A 378 -10.74 -2.13 28.45
N VAL A 379 -10.01 -1.02 28.63
CA VAL A 379 -10.56 0.33 28.66
C VAL A 379 -9.86 1.28 27.69
N TYR A 380 -10.64 1.89 26.79
CA TYR A 380 -10.22 3.05 25.99
C TYR A 380 -9.90 4.26 26.90
N PRO A 381 -8.87 5.08 26.61
CA PRO A 381 -8.00 5.06 25.42
C PRO A 381 -6.62 4.41 25.68
N ASN A 382 -6.49 3.43 26.57
CA ASN A 382 -5.19 2.77 26.79
C ASN A 382 -4.78 1.99 25.54
N ARG A 383 -3.61 2.31 24.97
CA ARG A 383 -3.27 1.83 23.61
C ARG A 383 -3.12 0.32 23.55
N ARG A 384 -3.56 -0.24 22.41
CA ARG A 384 -3.28 -1.61 22.02
C ARG A 384 -1.81 -1.76 21.66
N LEU A 385 -1.19 -2.86 22.06
CA LEU A 385 0.18 -3.21 21.74
C LEU A 385 0.19 -4.40 20.78
N GLN A 386 0.67 -4.20 19.56
CA GLN A 386 0.69 -5.21 18.51
C GLN A 386 2.13 -5.62 18.21
N VAL A 387 2.48 -6.88 18.49
CA VAL A 387 3.77 -7.48 18.11
C VAL A 387 3.63 -8.15 16.77
N ILE A 388 4.52 -7.80 15.84
CA ILE A 388 4.57 -8.34 14.49
C ILE A 388 5.42 -9.62 14.45
N LEU A 389 4.85 -10.72 13.96
CA LEU A 389 5.50 -12.04 13.87
C LEU A 389 6.41 -12.17 12.63
N LYS A 390 7.30 -11.19 12.44
CA LYS A 390 8.33 -11.18 11.40
C LYS A 390 9.69 -10.97 12.03
N LEU A 391 10.61 -11.93 11.86
CA LEU A 391 11.97 -11.84 12.39
C LEU A 391 12.89 -11.20 11.35
N CYS A 392 13.01 -9.88 11.45
CA CYS A 392 13.93 -9.12 10.60
C CYS A 392 15.38 -9.27 11.14
N PRO A 393 16.42 -9.27 10.28
CA PRO A 393 17.79 -9.35 10.76
C PRO A 393 18.24 -8.08 11.52
N ASN A 394 17.70 -6.91 11.17
CA ASN A 394 18.02 -5.64 11.82
C ASN A 394 16.92 -4.57 11.63
N PRO A 395 17.00 -3.42 12.32
CA PRO A 395 16.03 -2.32 12.19
C PRO A 395 15.84 -1.74 10.79
N MET A 396 16.89 -1.73 9.96
CA MET A 396 16.77 -1.27 8.57
C MET A 396 15.87 -2.20 7.76
N ALA A 397 15.96 -3.52 7.96
CA ALA A 397 15.05 -4.48 7.34
C ALA A 397 13.60 -4.27 7.77
N VAL A 398 13.36 -3.92 9.04
CA VAL A 398 12.02 -3.54 9.54
C VAL A 398 11.48 -2.34 8.77
N LEU A 399 12.25 -1.24 8.69
CA LEU A 399 11.74 -0.01 8.08
C LEU A 399 11.59 -0.09 6.56
N LEU A 400 12.42 -0.88 5.87
CA LEU A 400 12.32 -1.09 4.42
C LEU A 400 11.00 -1.73 3.99
N ASN A 401 10.20 -2.26 4.94
CA ASN A 401 8.93 -2.92 4.69
C ASN A 401 7.71 -1.98 4.73
N PHE A 402 7.91 -0.71 5.07
CA PHE A 402 6.85 0.28 5.13
C PHE A 402 6.48 0.83 3.74
N ASP A 403 5.18 1.02 3.55
CA ASP A 403 4.52 1.33 2.27
C ASP A 403 4.55 2.81 1.90
N LEU A 404 4.45 3.70 2.88
CA LEU A 404 4.53 5.15 2.69
C LEU A 404 5.82 5.69 3.29
N ASP A 405 6.33 6.79 2.73
CA ASP A 405 7.66 7.27 3.07
C ASP A 405 7.74 7.76 4.51
N GLN A 406 6.80 8.62 4.91
CA GLN A 406 6.82 9.28 6.22
C GLN A 406 6.70 8.30 7.41
N VAL A 407 6.23 7.08 7.19
CA VAL A 407 6.08 6.07 8.26
C VAL A 407 7.29 5.16 8.38
N GLY A 408 8.33 5.33 7.55
CA GLY A 408 9.63 4.68 7.70
C GLY A 408 10.42 5.24 8.88
N VAL A 409 9.81 5.25 10.08
CA VAL A 409 10.33 5.80 11.33
C VAL A 409 10.16 4.74 12.43
N ALA A 410 11.17 4.59 13.28
CA ALA A 410 11.10 3.73 14.45
C ALA A 410 11.83 4.31 15.65
N TYR A 411 11.49 3.83 16.83
CA TYR A 411 12.11 4.16 18.10
C TYR A 411 12.52 2.87 18.82
N ASP A 412 13.78 2.80 19.24
CA ASP A 412 14.38 1.63 19.89
C ASP A 412 14.65 1.88 21.39
N GLY A 413 13.93 2.81 22.02
CA GLY A 413 14.17 3.20 23.40
C GLY A 413 15.34 4.16 23.62
N THR A 414 16.19 4.37 22.62
CA THR A 414 17.39 5.24 22.75
C THR A 414 17.53 6.27 21.65
N GLU A 415 17.06 5.96 20.44
CA GLU A 415 17.17 6.80 19.26
C GLU A 415 15.93 6.64 18.38
N VAL A 416 15.60 7.69 17.64
CA VAL A 416 14.57 7.66 16.61
C VAL A 416 15.24 7.53 15.25
N TRP A 417 15.04 6.37 14.63
CA TRP A 417 15.61 6.02 13.34
C TRP A 417 14.62 6.29 12.21
N MET A 418 15.11 6.87 11.12
CA MET A 418 14.33 7.18 9.93
C MET A 418 15.05 6.66 8.70
N LEU A 419 14.29 6.15 7.72
CA LEU A 419 14.84 5.94 6.39
C LEU A 419 15.09 7.29 5.69
N PRO A 420 16.04 7.35 4.73
CA PRO A 420 16.25 8.54 3.91
C PRO A 420 14.96 9.09 3.28
N ARG A 421 14.11 8.19 2.77
CA ARG A 421 12.79 8.56 2.22
C ARG A 421 11.85 9.18 3.26
N ALA A 422 11.90 8.72 4.51
CA ALA A 422 11.08 9.23 5.60
C ALA A 422 11.53 10.64 6.02
N ALA A 423 12.83 10.84 6.22
CA ALA A 423 13.41 12.15 6.51
C ALA A 423 13.04 13.16 5.40
N ARG A 424 13.21 12.76 4.13
CA ARG A 424 12.79 13.55 2.98
C ARG A 424 11.28 13.85 3.01
N ALA A 425 10.42 12.87 3.28
CA ALA A 425 8.98 13.06 3.31
C ALA A 425 8.53 14.02 4.44
N ILE A 426 9.22 14.03 5.58
CA ILE A 426 9.00 15.01 6.66
C ILE A 426 9.33 16.43 6.16
N MET A 427 10.44 16.58 5.42
CA MET A 427 10.88 17.85 4.83
C MET A 427 9.98 18.35 3.70
N THR A 428 9.50 17.48 2.81
CA THR A 428 8.73 17.90 1.63
C THR A 428 7.22 17.85 1.84
N SER A 429 6.76 17.00 2.76
CA SER A 429 5.38 16.57 2.96
C SER A 429 4.81 15.69 1.83
N TYR A 430 5.66 14.94 1.13
CA TYR A 430 5.23 14.03 0.07
C TYR A 430 5.84 12.64 0.22
N THR A 431 5.00 11.62 0.06
CA THR A 431 5.46 10.29 -0.35
C THR A 431 5.71 10.31 -1.86
N VAL A 432 6.84 9.75 -2.32
CA VAL A 432 7.05 9.50 -3.75
C VAL A 432 6.33 8.23 -4.16
N PHE A 433 5.57 8.35 -5.23
CA PHE A 433 4.95 7.22 -5.86
C PHE A 433 5.99 6.28 -6.46
N THR A 434 5.90 5.00 -6.08
CA THR A 434 6.56 3.89 -6.76
C THR A 434 5.56 2.77 -7.00
N MET A 435 5.89 1.82 -7.86
CA MET A 435 5.01 0.66 -8.08
C MET A 435 4.87 -0.24 -6.85
N ASP A 436 5.73 -0.11 -5.85
CA ASP A 436 5.61 -0.82 -4.57
C ASP A 436 4.41 -0.32 -3.75
N LEU A 437 3.95 0.91 -3.96
CA LEU A 437 2.70 1.40 -3.38
C LEU A 437 1.46 0.69 -3.95
N ILE A 438 1.57 0.08 -5.14
CA ILE A 438 0.48 -0.64 -5.79
C ILE A 438 0.58 -2.15 -5.55
N HIS A 439 1.80 -2.67 -5.58
CA HIS A 439 2.07 -4.11 -5.50
C HIS A 439 2.60 -4.56 -4.14
N GLY A 440 2.73 -3.65 -3.17
CA GLY A 440 3.41 -3.94 -1.91
C GLY A 440 4.92 -4.13 -2.09
N SER A 441 5.66 -4.05 -0.98
CA SER A 441 7.09 -4.39 -0.99
C SER A 441 7.27 -5.92 -1.03
N TYR A 442 8.43 -6.37 -1.52
CA TYR A 442 8.78 -7.79 -1.58
C TYR A 442 8.67 -8.51 -0.21
N LEU A 443 9.11 -7.85 0.86
CA LEU A 443 9.16 -8.40 2.24
C LEU A 443 7.85 -8.19 3.04
N SER A 444 6.98 -7.30 2.57
CA SER A 444 5.73 -6.93 3.22
C SER A 444 4.80 -6.37 2.19
N GLN A 445 3.99 -7.26 1.61
CA GLN A 445 2.89 -6.84 0.77
C GLN A 445 1.80 -6.39 1.76
N ARG A 446 1.53 -5.08 1.89
CA ARG A 446 0.38 -4.51 2.64
C ARG A 446 -0.72 -4.06 1.67
N GLN A 447 -0.95 -4.80 0.59
CA GLN A 447 -1.68 -4.32 -0.59
C GLN A 447 -3.13 -3.85 -0.32
N ALA A 448 -3.86 -4.48 0.62
CA ALA A 448 -5.28 -4.19 0.83
C ALA A 448 -5.59 -2.88 1.57
N THR A 449 -4.64 -2.36 2.36
CA THR A 449 -4.87 -1.16 3.19
C THR A 449 -4.16 0.08 2.65
N GLN A 450 -3.44 -0.06 1.54
CA GLN A 450 -2.59 1.01 0.99
C GLN A 450 -3.41 2.23 0.56
N ASP A 451 -4.58 2.04 -0.04
CA ASP A 451 -5.45 3.14 -0.46
C ASP A 451 -6.02 3.92 0.74
N VAL A 452 -6.56 3.24 1.75
CA VAL A 452 -7.02 3.86 3.01
C VAL A 452 -5.89 4.63 3.70
N ARG A 453 -4.68 4.06 3.70
CA ARG A 453 -3.50 4.70 4.29
C ARG A 453 -3.08 5.96 3.52
N VAL A 454 -3.13 5.95 2.19
CA VAL A 454 -2.86 7.13 1.37
C VAL A 454 -3.74 8.30 1.80
N TYR A 455 -5.05 8.09 1.93
CA TYR A 455 -5.98 9.16 2.36
C TYR A 455 -5.81 9.55 3.83
N LYS A 456 -5.59 8.57 4.73
CA LYS A 456 -5.29 8.82 6.15
C LYS A 456 -4.08 9.75 6.31
N TYR A 457 -3.00 9.50 5.56
CA TYR A 457 -1.79 10.32 5.65
C TYR A 457 -1.91 11.63 4.86
N ALA A 458 -2.74 11.69 3.82
CA ALA A 458 -3.13 12.95 3.19
C ALA A 458 -3.85 13.88 4.18
N GLN A 459 -4.73 13.36 5.06
CA GLN A 459 -5.35 14.14 6.15
C GLN A 459 -4.31 14.66 7.15
N ARG A 460 -3.25 13.88 7.39
CA ARG A 460 -2.12 14.27 8.24
C ARG A 460 -1.11 15.18 7.53
N GLY A 461 -1.43 15.63 6.32
CA GLY A 461 -0.66 16.60 5.55
C GLY A 461 0.35 16.02 4.56
N TYR A 462 0.43 14.70 4.39
CA TYR A 462 1.37 14.05 3.47
C TYR A 462 0.70 13.71 2.12
N GLY A 463 1.05 14.46 1.07
CA GLY A 463 0.56 14.21 -0.28
C GLY A 463 1.32 13.11 -1.02
N LEU A 464 0.92 12.85 -2.26
CA LEU A 464 1.64 11.97 -3.19
C LEU A 464 2.33 12.77 -4.29
N ARG A 465 3.53 12.34 -4.65
CA ARG A 465 4.35 12.93 -5.72
C ARG A 465 4.76 11.88 -6.75
N PHE A 466 4.40 12.10 -8.02
CA PHE A 466 4.94 11.33 -9.15
C PHE A 466 6.13 12.10 -9.73
N LEU A 467 7.29 11.44 -9.81
CA LEU A 467 8.50 12.07 -10.34
C LEU A 467 8.39 12.33 -11.87
N PRO A 468 9.09 13.34 -12.42
CA PRO A 468 9.11 13.61 -13.86
C PRO A 468 9.47 12.39 -14.71
N SER A 469 10.44 11.57 -14.28
CA SER A 469 10.79 10.30 -14.95
C SER A 469 9.60 9.35 -15.19
N TYR A 470 8.61 9.30 -14.29
CA TYR A 470 7.39 8.53 -14.51
C TYR A 470 6.55 9.15 -15.62
N LEU A 471 6.34 10.47 -15.57
CA LEU A 471 5.56 11.22 -16.57
C LEU A 471 6.18 11.09 -17.98
N GLU A 472 7.50 11.23 -18.07
CA GLU A 472 8.27 11.10 -19.32
C GLU A 472 8.20 9.70 -19.93
N SER A 473 7.98 8.67 -19.10
CA SER A 473 7.86 7.29 -19.56
C SER A 473 6.55 7.02 -20.31
N LEU A 474 5.54 7.87 -20.13
CA LEU A 474 4.21 7.71 -20.72
C LEU A 474 4.17 8.23 -22.16
N PRO A 475 3.34 7.63 -23.02
CA PRO A 475 3.13 8.18 -24.36
C PRO A 475 2.50 9.57 -24.27
N ARG A 476 2.95 10.50 -25.12
CA ARG A 476 2.24 11.76 -25.32
C ARG A 476 0.86 11.47 -25.93
N PRO A 477 -0.21 12.16 -25.51
CA PRO A 477 -1.53 12.02 -26.13
C PRO A 477 -1.47 12.29 -27.64
N THR A 478 -2.12 11.45 -28.44
CA THR A 478 -2.16 11.59 -29.91
C THR A 478 -2.97 12.83 -30.34
N GLY A 479 -2.75 13.31 -31.57
CA GLY A 479 -3.40 14.52 -32.11
C GLY A 479 -4.93 14.53 -31.97
N GLU A 480 -5.61 13.40 -32.17
CA GLU A 480 -7.07 13.29 -31.98
C GLU A 480 -7.54 13.48 -30.52
N MET A 481 -6.70 13.13 -29.53
CA MET A 481 -6.95 13.42 -28.11
C MET A 481 -6.72 14.90 -27.77
N ARG A 482 -5.83 15.58 -28.51
CA ARG A 482 -5.50 17.00 -28.31
C ARG A 482 -6.47 17.96 -29.02
N THR A 483 -6.95 17.61 -30.21
CA THR A 483 -7.74 18.50 -31.08
C THR A 483 -9.23 18.59 -30.72
N LYS A 484 -9.72 17.79 -29.76
CA LYS A 484 -11.10 17.85 -29.25
C LYS A 484 -11.23 18.51 -27.88
N VAL A 485 -10.12 19.02 -27.33
CA VAL A 485 -10.05 19.80 -26.08
C VAL A 485 -9.89 21.27 -26.48
N GLU A 486 -10.99 21.95 -26.79
CA GLU A 486 -10.97 23.42 -26.68
C GLU A 486 -10.76 23.78 -25.20
N PRO A 487 -9.92 24.77 -24.87
CA PRO A 487 -9.76 25.20 -23.49
C PRO A 487 -11.11 25.76 -22.99
N PRO A 488 -11.70 25.23 -21.91
CA PRO A 488 -12.86 25.86 -21.31
C PRO A 488 -12.41 27.18 -20.68
N VAL A 489 -12.96 28.27 -21.19
CA VAL A 489 -13.32 29.54 -20.53
C VAL A 489 -12.50 29.95 -19.29
N LYS A 490 -11.87 31.14 -19.42
CA LYS A 490 -11.20 31.98 -18.41
C LYS A 490 -11.39 31.61 -16.93
N LYS A 491 -10.30 31.10 -16.33
CA LYS A 491 -9.75 31.38 -14.98
C LYS A 491 -10.77 31.84 -13.92
N ALA A 492 -11.32 30.88 -13.16
CA ALA A 492 -11.65 31.10 -11.76
C ALA A 492 -10.46 30.64 -10.90
N LYS A 493 -9.99 31.52 -10.01
CA LYS A 493 -8.85 31.28 -9.11
C LYS A 493 -9.16 30.11 -8.17
N LEU A 494 -8.73 28.91 -8.54
CA LEU A 494 -8.40 27.86 -7.59
C LEU A 494 -6.93 28.06 -7.23
N GLY A 495 -6.65 28.32 -5.95
CA GLY A 495 -5.31 28.62 -5.46
C GLY A 495 -4.34 27.46 -5.70
N SER A 496 -3.66 27.47 -6.84
CA SER A 496 -2.48 26.68 -7.09
C SER A 496 -1.50 27.53 -7.90
N SER A 497 -0.34 27.82 -7.30
CA SER A 497 0.76 28.54 -7.94
C SER A 497 1.58 27.59 -8.83
N VAL A 498 0.88 26.86 -9.71
CA VAL A 498 1.50 26.05 -10.76
C VAL A 498 1.06 26.72 -12.07
N LYS A 499 2.02 27.14 -12.90
CA LYS A 499 1.72 27.50 -14.30
C LYS A 499 0.99 26.31 -14.91
N ASP A 500 -0.30 26.46 -15.20
CA ASP A 500 -1.15 25.39 -15.74
C ASP A 500 -0.44 24.65 -16.89
N PRO A 501 -0.17 23.33 -16.76
CA PRO A 501 0.36 22.56 -17.87
C PRO A 501 -0.79 22.33 -18.85
N HIS A 502 -0.64 22.83 -20.06
CA HIS A 502 -1.32 22.28 -21.22
C HIS A 502 -1.16 20.74 -21.20
N PRO A 503 -2.19 19.91 -21.47
CA PRO A 503 -2.14 18.47 -21.19
C PRO A 503 -1.24 17.74 -22.19
N ASP A 504 0.07 17.77 -21.94
CA ASP A 504 1.08 17.12 -22.77
C ASP A 504 1.34 15.66 -22.36
N ASP A 505 0.84 15.21 -21.21
CA ASP A 505 0.98 13.82 -20.72
C ASP A 505 -0.35 13.14 -20.33
N LEU A 506 -0.32 11.80 -20.31
CA LEU A 506 -1.47 10.92 -20.11
C LEU A 506 -2.09 11.03 -18.70
N LEU A 507 -1.28 11.30 -17.66
CA LEU A 507 -1.82 11.36 -16.29
C LEU A 507 -2.67 12.61 -16.11
N HIS A 508 -2.19 13.76 -16.57
CA HIS A 508 -2.94 15.02 -16.50
C HIS A 508 -4.25 14.96 -17.29
N LEU A 509 -4.25 14.32 -18.47
CA LEU A 509 -5.48 14.11 -19.24
C LEU A 509 -6.47 13.22 -18.47
N THR A 510 -5.99 12.13 -17.87
CA THR A 510 -6.85 11.22 -17.08
C THR A 510 -7.39 11.93 -15.83
N LEU A 511 -6.57 12.74 -15.15
CA LEU A 511 -6.99 13.60 -14.04
C LEU A 511 -8.14 14.51 -14.43
N LEU A 512 -8.01 15.20 -15.57
CA LEU A 512 -9.06 16.08 -16.09
C LEU A 512 -10.34 15.30 -16.39
N GLU A 513 -10.25 14.22 -17.17
CA GLU A 513 -11.41 13.42 -17.59
C GLU A 513 -12.18 12.84 -16.40
N GLU A 514 -11.49 12.27 -15.42
CA GLU A 514 -12.14 11.60 -14.31
C GLU A 514 -12.66 12.58 -13.25
N ARG A 515 -12.04 13.75 -13.06
CA ARG A 515 -12.63 14.85 -12.26
C ARG A 515 -13.98 15.24 -12.82
N GLU A 516 -14.05 15.47 -14.13
CA GLU A 516 -15.29 15.85 -14.80
C GLU A 516 -16.36 14.74 -14.73
N ARG A 517 -15.97 13.46 -14.80
CA ARG A 517 -16.88 12.33 -14.58
C ARG A 517 -17.44 12.28 -13.16
N VAL A 518 -16.58 12.40 -12.16
CA VAL A 518 -16.99 12.35 -10.76
C VAL A 518 -17.85 13.56 -10.42
N GLY A 519 -17.51 14.75 -10.93
CA GLY A 519 -18.33 15.95 -10.80
C GLY A 519 -19.71 15.77 -11.43
N TRP A 520 -19.79 15.18 -12.63
CA TRP A 520 -21.07 14.85 -13.27
C TRP A 520 -21.85 13.84 -12.42
N TRP A 521 -21.22 12.75 -11.99
CA TRP A 521 -21.85 11.74 -11.14
C TRP A 521 -22.42 12.37 -9.86
N LEU A 522 -21.63 13.16 -9.14
CA LEU A 522 -22.06 13.86 -7.92
C LEU A 522 -23.26 14.79 -8.16
N ALA A 523 -23.27 15.52 -9.29
CA ALA A 523 -24.38 16.40 -9.66
C ALA A 523 -25.69 15.63 -9.94
N GLN A 524 -25.63 14.34 -10.29
CA GLN A 524 -26.82 13.49 -10.45
C GLN A 524 -27.28 12.86 -9.13
N GLN A 525 -26.37 12.62 -8.20
CA GLN A 525 -26.69 11.98 -6.92
C GLN A 525 -27.34 12.96 -5.92
N ARG A 526 -27.22 14.27 -6.15
CA ARG A 526 -27.63 15.30 -5.20
C ARG A 526 -28.38 16.43 -5.89
N ASP A 527 -29.65 16.58 -5.54
CA ASP A 527 -30.48 17.68 -6.03
C ASP A 527 -29.98 19.02 -5.45
N GLU A 528 -30.18 19.26 -4.14
CA GLU A 528 -29.92 20.55 -3.49
C GLU A 528 -28.96 20.48 -2.28
N GLN A 529 -28.58 19.29 -1.84
CA GLN A 529 -27.85 19.10 -0.58
C GLN A 529 -26.34 19.09 -0.78
N TRP A 530 -25.73 20.27 -0.59
CA TRP A 530 -24.29 20.48 -0.62
C TRP A 530 -23.80 21.04 0.72
N GLY A 531 -22.64 20.58 1.19
CA GLY A 531 -22.01 21.10 2.40
C GLY A 531 -21.56 20.03 3.40
N PRO A 532 -20.85 20.45 4.46
CA PRO A 532 -20.33 19.57 5.50
C PRO A 532 -21.41 18.89 6.36
N ASP A 533 -22.62 19.46 6.41
CA ASP A 533 -23.74 18.92 7.20
C ASP A 533 -24.58 17.88 6.43
N THR A 534 -24.19 17.58 5.19
CA THR A 534 -24.90 16.61 4.35
C THR A 534 -24.48 15.18 4.66
N GLU A 535 -25.24 14.19 4.16
CA GLU A 535 -24.87 12.78 4.30
C GLU A 535 -23.43 12.55 3.79
N PRO A 536 -22.57 11.84 4.53
CA PRO A 536 -21.23 11.53 4.05
C PRO A 536 -21.23 10.72 2.76
N ILE A 537 -20.26 10.98 1.90
CA ILE A 537 -19.98 10.13 0.74
C ILE A 537 -18.83 9.19 1.11
N SER A 538 -19.12 7.89 1.10
CA SER A 538 -18.08 6.87 1.15
C SER A 538 -17.34 6.80 -0.17
N MET A 539 -16.00 6.74 -0.10
CA MET A 539 -15.12 6.48 -1.24
C MET A 539 -15.51 5.22 -2.00
N ALA A 540 -16.12 4.26 -1.29
CA ALA A 540 -16.47 2.98 -1.84
C ALA A 540 -17.58 3.01 -2.88
N LYS A 541 -18.39 4.07 -2.89
CA LYS A 541 -19.43 4.26 -3.91
C LYS A 541 -18.85 4.25 -5.33
N LEU A 542 -17.56 4.60 -5.51
CA LEU A 542 -16.92 4.61 -6.83
C LEU A 542 -16.13 3.35 -7.17
N TYR A 543 -16.05 2.33 -6.30
CA TYR A 543 -15.33 1.10 -6.62
C TYR A 543 -15.87 0.42 -7.88
N ALA A 544 -14.98 0.13 -8.83
CA ALA A 544 -15.31 -0.56 -10.06
C ALA A 544 -14.96 -2.04 -9.94
N GLY A 545 -15.97 -2.90 -9.70
CA GLY A 545 -15.83 -4.35 -9.70
C GLY A 545 -17.10 -5.05 -9.20
N PRO A 546 -17.32 -6.33 -9.52
CA PRO A 546 -18.41 -7.10 -8.92
C PRO A 546 -18.22 -7.14 -7.40
N ALA A 547 -19.28 -6.86 -6.64
CA ALA A 547 -19.29 -6.93 -5.18
C ALA A 547 -18.93 -8.32 -4.61
N ASP A 548 -18.84 -9.35 -5.47
CA ASP A 548 -18.56 -10.75 -5.14
C ASP A 548 -17.17 -11.26 -5.58
N THR A 549 -16.28 -10.43 -6.14
CA THR A 549 -14.91 -10.91 -6.45
C THR A 549 -14.05 -11.10 -5.18
N SER A 550 -13.43 -12.25 -4.96
CA SER A 550 -12.44 -12.39 -3.87
C SER A 550 -11.14 -11.58 -4.08
N GLU A 551 -11.11 -10.67 -5.07
CA GLU A 551 -9.96 -9.91 -5.52
C GLU A 551 -9.90 -8.51 -4.88
N VAL A 552 -9.03 -8.37 -3.87
CA VAL A 552 -8.70 -7.11 -3.19
C VAL A 552 -8.20 -6.03 -4.15
N VAL A 553 -7.29 -6.35 -5.08
CA VAL A 553 -6.77 -5.35 -6.04
C VAL A 553 -7.85 -4.93 -7.03
N GLY A 554 -8.74 -5.83 -7.47
CA GLY A 554 -9.87 -5.45 -8.31
C GLY A 554 -10.88 -4.54 -7.61
N ARG A 555 -10.80 -4.48 -6.27
CA ARG A 555 -11.60 -3.64 -5.38
C ARG A 555 -10.81 -2.50 -4.72
N SER A 556 -9.52 -2.30 -5.02
CA SER A 556 -8.70 -1.26 -4.41
C SER A 556 -8.81 0.06 -5.18
N GLY A 557 -8.70 1.19 -4.48
CA GLY A 557 -8.68 2.49 -5.13
C GLY A 557 -7.45 2.67 -6.01
N LEU A 558 -6.41 1.90 -5.72
CA LEU A 558 -5.13 1.91 -6.42
C LEU A 558 -5.05 0.87 -7.54
N CYS A 559 -6.16 0.20 -7.90
CA CYS A 559 -6.16 -0.88 -8.89
C CYS A 559 -5.69 -0.45 -10.29
N GLY A 560 -6.00 0.79 -10.66
CA GLY A 560 -5.57 1.43 -11.89
C GLY A 560 -5.61 2.94 -11.72
N PHE A 561 -4.81 3.68 -12.50
CA PHE A 561 -4.73 5.14 -12.34
C PHE A 561 -6.08 5.83 -12.50
N ARG A 562 -6.92 5.36 -13.42
CA ARG A 562 -8.28 5.88 -13.62
C ARG A 562 -9.14 5.78 -12.37
N GLN A 563 -9.14 4.61 -11.71
CA GLN A 563 -9.90 4.39 -10.48
C GLN A 563 -9.35 5.26 -9.35
N PHE A 564 -8.03 5.31 -9.23
CA PHE A 564 -7.37 6.13 -8.23
C PHE A 564 -7.71 7.61 -8.37
N VAL A 565 -7.72 8.13 -9.59
CA VAL A 565 -8.10 9.51 -9.87
C VAL A 565 -9.55 9.81 -9.50
N ARG A 566 -10.49 8.87 -9.66
CA ARG A 566 -11.88 9.09 -9.21
C ARG A 566 -11.96 9.34 -7.71
N HIS A 567 -11.19 8.58 -6.95
CA HIS A 567 -11.09 8.75 -5.50
C HIS A 567 -10.36 10.06 -5.14
N VAL A 568 -9.32 10.43 -5.88
CA VAL A 568 -8.68 11.76 -5.76
C VAL A 568 -9.69 12.88 -6.04
N ALA A 569 -10.57 12.73 -7.02
CA ALA A 569 -11.60 13.72 -7.32
C ALA A 569 -12.64 13.83 -6.19
N LEU A 570 -13.11 12.71 -5.62
CA LEU A 570 -13.98 12.74 -4.43
C LEU A 570 -13.32 13.45 -3.26
N TRP A 571 -12.04 13.15 -3.00
CA TRP A 571 -11.25 13.83 -2.00
C TRP A 571 -11.23 15.34 -2.25
N GLU A 572 -10.85 15.77 -3.45
CA GLU A 572 -10.76 17.18 -3.83
C GLU A 572 -12.10 17.91 -3.67
N TYR A 573 -13.20 17.31 -4.12
CA TYR A 573 -14.53 17.88 -3.95
C TYR A 573 -14.96 17.95 -2.47
N SER A 574 -14.60 16.96 -1.66
CA SER A 574 -14.84 17.08 -0.21
C SER A 574 -14.05 18.23 0.40
N GLN A 575 -12.77 18.41 0.03
CA GLN A 575 -11.95 19.52 0.50
C GLN A 575 -12.44 20.89 0.01
N MET A 576 -13.15 20.95 -1.11
CA MET A 576 -13.85 22.15 -1.59
C MET A 576 -15.16 22.44 -0.83
N GLY A 577 -15.57 21.58 0.09
CA GLY A 577 -16.75 21.77 0.93
C GLY A 577 -18.07 21.27 0.33
N TYR A 578 -18.04 20.43 -0.71
CA TYR A 578 -19.28 19.90 -1.30
C TYR A 578 -19.98 18.86 -0.41
N PHE A 579 -19.23 18.06 0.36
CA PHE A 579 -19.76 17.01 1.25
C PHE A 579 -18.69 16.55 2.26
N PRO A 580 -19.08 16.00 3.43
CA PRO A 580 -18.14 15.28 4.27
C PRO A 580 -17.77 13.95 3.62
N LEU A 581 -16.47 13.65 3.54
CA LEU A 581 -15.97 12.37 3.03
C LEU A 581 -15.86 11.37 4.18
N ASP A 582 -16.52 10.21 4.03
CA ASP A 582 -16.31 9.11 4.96
C ASP A 582 -15.08 8.30 4.55
N LEU A 583 -14.05 8.36 5.41
CA LEU A 583 -12.81 7.58 5.29
C LEU A 583 -12.77 6.39 6.26
N LYS A 584 -13.77 6.21 7.15
CA LYS A 584 -13.72 5.30 8.31
C LYS A 584 -14.00 3.83 7.99
N GLY A 585 -13.72 3.36 6.77
CA GLY A 585 -13.58 1.92 6.49
C GLY A 585 -14.86 1.07 6.49
N LYS A 586 -15.94 1.43 7.19
CA LYS A 586 -17.15 0.59 7.29
C LYS A 586 -17.78 0.23 5.94
N ASP A 587 -17.61 1.11 4.94
CA ASP A 587 -18.09 0.91 3.59
C ASP A 587 -16.98 0.68 2.56
N PHE A 588 -15.69 0.74 2.92
CA PHE A 588 -14.58 0.50 1.98
C PHE A 588 -14.56 -0.98 1.56
N GLY A 589 -15.45 -1.33 0.63
CA GLY A 589 -15.76 -2.72 0.25
C GLY A 589 -16.58 -3.45 1.32
N PRO A 590 -17.33 -4.51 0.95
CA PRO A 590 -17.98 -5.36 1.95
C PRO A 590 -16.94 -5.94 2.92
N ALA A 591 -17.39 -6.44 4.08
CA ALA A 591 -16.69 -7.15 5.16
C ALA A 591 -15.79 -8.35 4.75
N ASP A 592 -15.07 -8.24 3.64
CA ASP A 592 -14.35 -9.28 2.94
C ASP A 592 -12.82 -9.07 2.98
N TYR A 593 -12.34 -7.91 3.45
CA TYR A 593 -10.92 -7.66 3.69
C TYR A 593 -10.37 -8.42 4.91
N GLU A 594 -11.26 -9.01 5.73
CA GLU A 594 -10.96 -9.89 6.88
C GLU A 594 -9.98 -11.03 6.54
N ASP A 595 -9.92 -11.45 5.27
CA ASP A 595 -9.18 -12.63 4.81
C ASP A 595 -7.87 -12.32 4.05
N ASN A 596 -7.37 -11.10 4.20
CA ASN A 596 -6.14 -10.70 3.53
C ASN A 596 -4.90 -11.04 4.38
N PRO A 597 -4.06 -12.01 3.98
CA PRO A 597 -2.81 -12.29 4.69
C PRO A 597 -1.74 -11.27 4.33
N LEU A 598 -2.10 -10.06 3.93
CA LEU A 598 -1.18 -8.96 3.64
C LEU A 598 -1.48 -7.77 4.55
N SER A 599 -2.69 -7.67 5.10
CA SER A 599 -2.99 -6.82 6.25
C SER A 599 -2.48 -7.53 7.51
N TYR A 600 -2.07 -6.74 8.50
CA TYR A 600 -1.82 -7.25 9.86
C TYR A 600 -3.14 -7.50 10.61
N GLN A 601 -4.25 -7.03 10.04
CA GLN A 601 -5.61 -7.25 10.47
C GLN A 601 -6.20 -8.47 9.72
N GLU A 602 -5.79 -9.69 10.11
CA GLU A 602 -6.58 -10.92 9.88
C GLU A 602 -7.58 -11.14 11.05
N GLY A 603 -7.88 -10.08 11.80
CA GLY A 603 -8.73 -10.09 13.00
C GLY A 603 -10.10 -9.44 12.76
N PRO A 604 -11.00 -9.54 13.74
CA PRO A 604 -12.33 -8.92 13.67
C PRO A 604 -12.25 -7.40 13.51
N GLU A 605 -13.22 -6.82 12.82
CA GLU A 605 -13.41 -5.38 12.82
C GLU A 605 -14.14 -4.94 14.09
N PHE A 606 -13.51 -4.13 14.91
CA PHE A 606 -14.15 -3.56 16.11
C PHE A 606 -13.79 -2.09 16.27
N SER A 607 -14.72 -1.33 16.83
CA SER A 607 -14.48 0.08 17.15
C SER A 607 -13.60 0.20 18.39
N TRP A 608 -12.50 0.93 18.27
CA TRP A 608 -11.66 1.33 19.40
C TRP A 608 -12.00 2.76 19.83
N ASP A 609 -13.06 2.89 20.64
CA ASP A 609 -13.62 4.16 21.09
C ASP A 609 -14.15 4.05 22.54
N PRO A 610 -14.71 5.11 23.16
CA PRO A 610 -15.21 5.05 24.53
C PRO A 610 -16.29 3.99 24.82
N SER A 611 -16.94 3.41 23.81
CA SER A 611 -17.93 2.34 23.95
C SER A 611 -17.32 0.93 23.94
N PHE A 612 -16.01 0.81 23.70
CA PHE A 612 -15.30 -0.47 23.63
C PHE A 612 -15.41 -1.26 24.93
N THR A 613 -15.61 -2.58 24.80
CA THR A 613 -15.48 -3.55 25.90
C THR A 613 -14.83 -4.84 25.40
N LEU A 614 -14.17 -5.59 26.29
CA LEU A 614 -13.64 -6.92 25.94
C LEU A 614 -14.74 -7.90 25.53
N GLU A 615 -15.95 -7.77 26.09
CA GLU A 615 -17.07 -8.63 25.71
C GLU A 615 -17.53 -8.36 24.28
N HIS A 616 -17.60 -7.08 23.88
CA HIS A 616 -17.88 -6.74 22.48
C HIS A 616 -16.81 -7.31 21.55
N LEU A 617 -15.52 -7.16 21.91
CA LEU A 617 -14.45 -7.77 21.14
C LEU A 617 -14.59 -9.30 21.03
N ARG A 618 -14.98 -9.97 22.11
CA ARG A 618 -15.21 -11.42 22.11
C ARG A 618 -16.33 -11.81 21.14
N VAL A 619 -17.44 -11.08 21.14
CA VAL A 619 -18.54 -11.28 20.18
C VAL A 619 -18.03 -11.12 18.74
N GLU A 620 -17.28 -10.06 18.44
CA GLU A 620 -16.74 -9.83 17.09
C GLU A 620 -15.76 -10.94 16.65
N VAL A 621 -14.92 -11.46 17.56
CA VAL A 621 -14.04 -12.61 17.30
C VAL A 621 -14.86 -13.88 17.03
N ASP A 622 -15.87 -14.15 17.84
CA ASP A 622 -16.75 -15.31 17.71
C ASP A 622 -17.54 -15.25 16.38
N GLU A 623 -18.04 -14.07 16.01
CA GLU A 623 -18.73 -13.83 14.73
C GLU A 623 -17.80 -14.01 13.52
N ALA A 624 -16.57 -13.49 13.58
CA ALA A 624 -15.58 -13.67 12.52
C ALA A 624 -15.24 -15.16 12.30
N ASN A 625 -15.04 -15.92 13.37
CA ASN A 625 -14.79 -17.37 13.29
C ASN A 625 -16.04 -18.15 12.83
N GLN A 626 -17.24 -17.74 13.27
CA GLN A 626 -18.51 -18.35 12.85
C GLN A 626 -18.79 -18.11 11.36
N SER A 627 -18.43 -16.95 10.82
CA SER A 627 -18.53 -16.61 9.39
C SER A 627 -17.76 -17.61 8.51
N ASP A 628 -16.56 -18.01 8.93
CA ASP A 628 -15.79 -19.05 8.23
C ASP A 628 -16.41 -20.44 8.32
N PHE A 629 -16.97 -20.78 9.48
CA PHE A 629 -17.70 -22.03 9.64
C PHE A 629 -18.92 -22.09 8.72
N ASP A 630 -19.70 -21.02 8.66
CA ASP A 630 -20.85 -20.91 7.77
C ASP A 630 -20.43 -20.98 6.30
N ARG A 631 -19.28 -20.40 5.96
CA ARG A 631 -18.70 -20.47 4.61
C ARG A 631 -18.26 -21.89 4.25
N LEU A 632 -17.53 -22.58 5.13
CA LEU A 632 -17.21 -24.01 4.94
C LEU A 632 -18.48 -24.84 4.78
N ARG A 633 -19.50 -24.59 5.60
CA ARG A 633 -20.79 -25.27 5.52
C ARG A 633 -21.46 -25.04 4.16
N LYS A 634 -21.54 -23.80 3.68
CA LYS A 634 -22.07 -23.46 2.34
C LYS A 634 -21.32 -24.23 1.26
N ASN A 635 -19.99 -24.26 1.32
CA ASN A 635 -19.15 -24.99 0.38
C ASN A 635 -19.40 -26.51 0.41
N LEU A 636 -19.57 -27.11 1.59
CA LEU A 636 -19.91 -28.54 1.73
C LEU A 636 -21.31 -28.87 1.17
N VAL A 637 -22.28 -27.95 1.31
CA VAL A 637 -23.62 -28.07 0.69
C VAL A 637 -23.50 -27.98 -0.84
N CYS A 638 -22.71 -27.04 -1.37
CA CYS A 638 -22.47 -26.88 -2.81
C CYS A 638 -21.92 -28.17 -3.44
N PHE A 639 -21.08 -28.91 -2.74
CA PHE A 639 -20.55 -30.20 -3.21
C PHE A 639 -21.46 -31.40 -2.91
N GLY A 640 -22.61 -31.19 -2.25
CA GLY A 640 -23.53 -32.26 -1.88
C GLY A 640 -22.93 -33.24 -0.87
N ILE A 641 -22.01 -32.77 -0.03
CA ILE A 641 -21.37 -33.55 1.05
C ILE A 641 -22.29 -33.58 2.28
N ILE A 642 -22.96 -32.46 2.58
CA ILE A 642 -23.93 -32.34 3.67
C ILE A 642 -25.26 -31.77 3.17
N ALA A 643 -26.35 -31.99 3.92
CA ALA A 643 -27.66 -31.45 3.59
C ALA A 643 -27.78 -29.93 3.89
N PRO A 644 -28.56 -29.17 3.10
CA PRO A 644 -28.90 -27.77 3.38
C PRO A 644 -29.74 -27.65 4.67
N GLN A 645 -29.72 -26.48 5.33
CA GLN A 645 -30.48 -26.25 6.57
C GLN A 645 -32.00 -26.24 6.34
N LYS A 646 -32.76 -26.58 7.39
CA LYS A 646 -34.23 -26.55 7.40
C LYS A 646 -34.71 -25.09 7.34
N GLY A 647 -35.23 -24.66 6.20
CA GLY A 647 -35.78 -23.31 6.00
C GLY A 647 -35.33 -22.60 4.73
N SER A 648 -34.17 -22.97 4.16
CA SER A 648 -33.63 -22.32 2.95
C SER A 648 -34.19 -22.88 1.62
N LEU A 649 -35.02 -23.92 1.67
CA LEU A 649 -35.57 -24.62 0.51
C LEU A 649 -37.01 -25.07 0.79
N SER A 650 -37.79 -25.29 -0.27
CA SER A 650 -39.15 -25.83 -0.14
C SER A 650 -39.15 -27.18 0.60
N TYR A 651 -40.21 -27.45 1.37
CA TYR A 651 -40.32 -28.66 2.21
C TYR A 651 -40.07 -29.97 1.44
N LYS A 652 -40.46 -30.04 0.17
CA LYS A 652 -40.21 -31.19 -0.73
C LYS A 652 -38.73 -31.41 -1.02
N VAL A 653 -37.95 -30.34 -1.23
CA VAL A 653 -36.50 -30.40 -1.51
C VAL A 653 -35.72 -30.69 -0.23
N TYR A 654 -36.16 -30.14 0.90
CA TYR A 654 -35.62 -30.49 2.22
C TYR A 654 -35.84 -31.97 2.55
N GLN A 655 -37.03 -32.52 2.31
CA GLN A 655 -37.36 -33.94 2.51
C GLN A 655 -36.52 -34.88 1.62
N THR A 656 -36.29 -34.53 0.35
CA THR A 656 -35.45 -35.34 -0.56
C THR A 656 -33.95 -35.24 -0.27
N SER A 657 -33.46 -34.10 0.23
CA SER A 657 -32.05 -33.93 0.62
C SER A 657 -31.72 -34.57 1.99
N LYS A 658 -32.68 -34.69 2.91
CA LYS A 658 -32.52 -35.42 4.17
C LYS A 658 -32.20 -36.91 3.98
N ALA A 659 -32.62 -37.50 2.85
CA ALA A 659 -32.23 -38.87 2.47
C ALA A 659 -30.77 -39.00 1.96
N TYR A 660 -30.09 -37.87 1.75
CA TYR A 660 -28.71 -37.77 1.24
C TYR A 660 -27.71 -37.27 2.28
N ASP A 661 -28.08 -37.22 3.57
CA ASP A 661 -27.17 -36.78 4.64
C ASP A 661 -26.08 -37.82 4.90
N LYS A 662 -25.07 -37.81 4.03
CA LYS A 662 -23.96 -38.76 4.01
C LYS A 662 -22.80 -38.22 4.84
N VAL A 663 -23.05 -38.01 6.14
CA VAL A 663 -22.03 -37.72 7.17
C VAL A 663 -20.83 -38.69 7.08
N ARG A 664 -21.02 -39.87 6.49
CA ARG A 664 -19.97 -40.85 6.13
C ARG A 664 -18.79 -40.30 5.32
N HIS A 665 -18.93 -39.16 4.63
CA HIS A 665 -17.87 -38.57 3.81
C HIS A 665 -17.07 -37.48 4.54
N LEU A 666 -17.41 -37.13 5.78
CA LEU A 666 -16.64 -36.17 6.58
C LEU A 666 -15.54 -36.87 7.39
N GLY A 667 -14.36 -36.24 7.42
CA GLY A 667 -13.26 -36.59 8.31
C GLY A 667 -13.52 -36.12 9.76
N PRO A 668 -12.53 -36.25 10.64
CA PRO A 668 -12.54 -35.63 11.97
C PRO A 668 -12.81 -34.13 11.88
N ARG A 669 -13.57 -33.58 12.81
CA ARG A 669 -13.89 -32.15 12.83
C ARG A 669 -12.86 -31.40 13.66
N HIS A 670 -12.42 -30.27 13.12
CA HIS A 670 -11.66 -29.25 13.82
C HIS A 670 -12.49 -27.98 13.90
N THR A 671 -12.35 -27.24 15.00
CA THR A 671 -12.97 -25.92 15.17
C THR A 671 -12.23 -24.92 14.30
N LEU A 672 -12.92 -24.22 13.41
CA LEU A 672 -12.30 -23.15 12.61
C LEU A 672 -12.08 -21.92 13.50
N GLN A 673 -10.84 -21.47 13.58
CA GLN A 673 -10.41 -20.34 14.40
C GLN A 673 -9.25 -19.64 13.69
N LYS A 674 -9.52 -18.55 12.97
CA LYS A 674 -8.46 -17.76 12.31
C LYS A 674 -7.87 -16.70 13.23
N THR A 675 -8.67 -16.25 14.19
CA THR A 675 -8.26 -15.34 15.27
C THR A 675 -8.68 -15.94 16.59
N ILE A 676 -7.73 -15.96 17.52
CA ILE A 676 -7.93 -16.42 18.89
C ILE A 676 -7.96 -15.19 19.79
N MET A 677 -8.94 -15.13 20.69
CA MET A 677 -8.94 -14.22 21.82
C MET A 677 -8.73 -15.02 23.10
N ALA A 678 -7.77 -14.61 23.92
CA ALA A 678 -7.44 -15.24 25.18
C ALA A 678 -7.14 -14.19 26.25
N SER A 679 -7.00 -14.61 27.50
CA SER A 679 -6.65 -13.72 28.61
C SER A 679 -5.13 -13.57 28.77
N THR A 680 -4.37 -14.53 28.25
CA THR A 680 -2.90 -14.57 28.33
C THR A 680 -2.30 -15.11 27.04
N LEU A 681 -1.01 -14.88 26.84
CA LEU A 681 -0.26 -15.39 25.71
C LEU A 681 -0.21 -16.92 25.71
N GLU A 682 0.03 -17.54 26.86
CA GLU A 682 0.06 -19.00 27.00
C GLU A 682 -1.27 -19.64 26.58
N GLU A 683 -2.39 -19.08 27.03
CA GLU A 683 -3.72 -19.53 26.61
C GLU A 683 -3.96 -19.33 25.11
N ALA A 684 -3.52 -18.21 24.54
CA ALA A 684 -3.63 -17.93 23.10
C ALA A 684 -2.84 -18.94 22.24
N PHE A 685 -1.68 -19.40 22.73
CA PHE A 685 -0.83 -20.35 22.03
C PHE A 685 -1.17 -21.82 22.32
N SER A 686 -1.89 -22.13 23.39
CA SER A 686 -2.45 -23.47 23.64
C SER A 686 -3.51 -23.90 22.60
N GLN A 687 -4.07 -22.94 21.86
CA GLN A 687 -5.07 -23.17 20.83
C GLN A 687 -4.43 -23.10 19.43
N PRO A 688 -4.74 -24.03 18.51
CA PRO A 688 -4.25 -23.97 17.14
C PRO A 688 -5.06 -22.98 16.30
N LEU A 689 -4.39 -22.29 15.38
CA LEU A 689 -5.09 -21.56 14.32
C LEU A 689 -5.55 -22.56 13.26
N VAL A 690 -6.83 -22.53 12.89
CA VAL A 690 -7.41 -23.47 11.94
C VAL A 690 -8.23 -22.75 10.88
N ALA A 691 -7.87 -22.94 9.62
CA ALA A 691 -8.61 -22.47 8.45
C ALA A 691 -8.96 -23.66 7.54
N PHE A 692 -9.96 -23.52 6.67
CA PHE A 692 -10.18 -24.50 5.59
C PHE A 692 -9.50 -24.05 4.30
N VAL A 693 -8.96 -25.01 3.55
CA VAL A 693 -8.34 -24.79 2.24
C VAL A 693 -8.77 -25.87 1.25
N HIS A 694 -8.80 -25.52 -0.03
CA HIS A 694 -9.15 -26.44 -1.12
C HIS A 694 -8.01 -26.49 -2.13
N LEU A 695 -7.17 -27.53 -2.05
CA LEU A 695 -5.87 -27.61 -2.74
C LEU A 695 -5.84 -28.75 -3.77
N PRO A 696 -5.09 -28.63 -4.87
CA PRO A 696 -4.77 -29.76 -5.73
C PRO A 696 -4.02 -30.85 -4.93
N ARG A 697 -4.41 -32.12 -5.08
CA ARG A 697 -3.83 -33.25 -4.32
C ARG A 697 -2.32 -33.37 -4.50
N ASN A 698 -1.84 -33.21 -5.73
CA ASN A 698 -0.41 -33.27 -6.05
C ASN A 698 0.37 -32.08 -5.48
N PHE A 699 -0.23 -30.89 -5.41
CA PHE A 699 0.39 -29.75 -4.74
C PHE A 699 0.48 -29.97 -3.23
N ARG A 700 -0.59 -30.45 -2.59
CA ARG A 700 -0.58 -30.78 -1.16
C ARG A 700 0.50 -31.82 -0.83
N ALA A 701 0.57 -32.91 -1.60
CA ALA A 701 1.59 -33.94 -1.42
C ALA A 701 3.03 -33.41 -1.62
N TYR A 702 3.22 -32.35 -2.41
CA TYR A 702 4.52 -31.72 -2.62
C TYR A 702 4.94 -30.85 -1.41
N ILE A 703 4.00 -30.13 -0.78
CA ILE A 703 4.31 -29.17 0.29
C ILE A 703 4.35 -29.80 1.69
N GLU A 704 3.58 -30.86 1.95
CA GLU A 704 3.52 -31.50 3.28
C GLU A 704 4.91 -31.90 3.82
N PRO A 705 5.79 -32.58 3.05
CA PRO A 705 7.13 -32.91 3.54
C PRO A 705 7.99 -31.68 3.83
N LYS A 706 7.74 -30.55 3.14
CA LYS A 706 8.50 -29.30 3.27
C LYS A 706 8.11 -28.49 4.50
N LEU A 707 6.93 -28.75 5.06
CA LEU A 707 6.44 -28.13 6.29
C LEU A 707 6.67 -29.02 7.53
N SER A 708 7.35 -30.16 7.38
CA SER A 708 7.52 -31.15 8.45
C SER A 708 8.28 -30.64 9.68
N ASN A 709 9.12 -29.61 9.53
CA ASN A 709 9.85 -28.94 10.61
C ASN A 709 9.15 -27.64 11.08
N THR A 710 7.85 -27.50 10.81
CA THR A 710 7.05 -26.35 11.21
C THR A 710 5.82 -26.82 11.99
N THR A 711 5.17 -25.90 12.70
CA THR A 711 3.87 -26.10 13.38
C THR A 711 2.69 -26.28 12.42
N SER A 712 2.92 -26.19 11.11
CA SER A 712 1.93 -26.11 10.05
C SER A 712 1.66 -27.48 9.42
N HIS A 713 0.42 -27.97 9.48
CA HIS A 713 0.04 -29.25 8.91
C HIS A 713 -1.40 -29.26 8.37
N PHE A 714 -1.79 -30.36 7.70
CA PHE A 714 -3.10 -30.50 7.08
C PHE A 714 -3.87 -31.73 7.59
N ALA A 715 -5.18 -31.57 7.77
CA ALA A 715 -6.09 -32.67 8.09
C ALA A 715 -7.28 -32.69 7.10
N ASP A 716 -7.68 -33.87 6.63
CA ASP A 716 -8.74 -33.99 5.62
C ASP A 716 -10.12 -33.65 6.19
N ILE A 717 -10.80 -32.66 5.60
CA ILE A 717 -12.22 -32.39 5.90
C ILE A 717 -13.10 -33.49 5.31
N THR A 718 -12.71 -34.02 4.15
CA THR A 718 -13.48 -35.01 3.40
C THR A 718 -12.72 -36.32 3.24
N ARG A 719 -13.39 -37.45 3.46
CA ARG A 719 -12.82 -38.79 3.27
C ARG A 719 -12.59 -39.09 1.78
N PRO A 720 -11.67 -40.01 1.44
CA PRO A 720 -11.52 -40.52 0.08
C PRO A 720 -12.86 -40.96 -0.52
N GLY A 721 -13.12 -40.57 -1.77
CA GLY A 721 -14.38 -40.86 -2.46
C GLY A 721 -15.56 -39.93 -2.10
N ALA A 722 -15.34 -38.88 -1.32
CA ALA A 722 -16.31 -37.80 -1.17
C ALA A 722 -16.62 -37.13 -2.53
N PRO A 723 -17.87 -36.70 -2.78
CA PRO A 723 -18.19 -35.96 -3.99
C PRO A 723 -17.42 -34.64 -4.05
N THR A 724 -16.90 -34.30 -5.23
CA THR A 724 -16.21 -33.02 -5.47
C THR A 724 -17.07 -32.02 -6.26
N HIS A 725 -18.30 -32.42 -6.62
CA HIS A 725 -19.34 -31.60 -7.25
C HIS A 725 -20.63 -32.43 -7.44
N LYS A 726 -21.78 -31.85 -7.11
CA LYS A 726 -23.04 -32.15 -7.82
C LYS A 726 -23.60 -30.82 -8.31
N PRO A 727 -24.26 -30.76 -9.47
CA PRO A 727 -25.06 -29.59 -9.80
C PRO A 727 -26.11 -29.42 -8.69
N VAL A 728 -25.98 -28.37 -7.89
CA VAL A 728 -27.05 -27.97 -6.98
C VAL A 728 -28.16 -27.45 -7.87
N ARG A 729 -29.34 -28.07 -7.77
CA ARG A 729 -30.58 -27.56 -8.36
C ARG A 729 -30.94 -26.23 -7.69
N TYR A 730 -30.39 -25.12 -8.18
CA TYR A 730 -31.00 -23.81 -8.04
C TYR A 730 -31.53 -23.42 -9.41
N ASP A 731 -32.83 -23.66 -9.61
CA ASP A 731 -33.54 -23.60 -10.89
C ASP A 731 -33.73 -22.18 -11.48
N TRP A 732 -32.76 -21.27 -11.33
CA TRP A 732 -32.84 -19.90 -11.89
C TRP A 732 -31.78 -19.57 -12.94
N ILE A 733 -30.81 -20.46 -13.20
CA ILE A 733 -29.84 -20.31 -14.29
C ILE A 733 -30.10 -21.40 -15.33
N ALA A 734 -30.48 -20.96 -16.53
CA ALA A 734 -30.99 -21.76 -17.63
C ALA A 734 -30.09 -22.94 -18.06
N THR A 735 -30.68 -24.12 -18.00
CA THR A 735 -30.69 -25.30 -18.91
C THR A 735 -29.75 -25.47 -20.12
N TYR A 736 -28.59 -24.82 -20.24
CA TYR A 736 -27.68 -25.03 -21.38
C TYR A 736 -26.22 -25.26 -20.99
N THR A 737 -25.95 -26.30 -20.19
CA THR A 737 -24.73 -27.15 -20.26
C THR A 737 -24.79 -28.27 -19.21
N GLN A 738 -25.68 -29.24 -19.42
CA GLN A 738 -25.85 -30.40 -18.52
C GLN A 738 -24.92 -31.59 -18.81
N ALA A 739 -23.80 -31.38 -19.51
CA ALA A 739 -22.86 -32.46 -19.79
C ALA A 739 -21.42 -31.97 -19.72
N LYS A 740 -20.63 -32.68 -18.91
CA LYS A 740 -19.16 -32.59 -18.72
C LYS A 740 -18.67 -31.34 -18.00
N ILE A 741 -18.32 -31.51 -16.72
CA ILE A 741 -17.02 -31.11 -16.14
C ILE A 741 -16.87 -31.80 -14.78
N ARG A 742 -15.98 -32.80 -14.70
CA ARG A 742 -15.43 -33.37 -13.46
C ARG A 742 -14.05 -32.75 -13.20
N THR A 743 -13.96 -31.44 -13.03
CA THR A 743 -12.64 -30.75 -12.99
C THR A 743 -12.01 -30.68 -11.61
N ASP A 744 -12.78 -30.90 -10.54
CA ASP A 744 -12.32 -30.77 -9.15
C ASP A 744 -12.08 -32.11 -8.43
N ALA A 745 -12.17 -33.24 -9.13
CA ALA A 745 -11.93 -34.58 -8.53
C ALA A 745 -10.51 -34.75 -7.96
N GLU A 746 -9.56 -33.98 -8.48
CA GLU A 746 -8.15 -34.00 -8.08
C GLU A 746 -7.81 -32.96 -7.00
N PHE A 747 -8.83 -32.32 -6.42
CA PHE A 747 -8.66 -31.47 -5.24
C PHE A 747 -8.99 -32.21 -3.95
N VAL A 748 -8.50 -31.66 -2.85
CA VAL A 748 -8.79 -32.09 -1.49
C VAL A 748 -9.14 -30.87 -0.64
N MET A 749 -10.23 -31.01 0.11
CA MET A 749 -10.64 -30.03 1.11
C MET A 749 -10.01 -30.43 2.44
N SER A 750 -9.20 -29.54 3.00
CA SER A 750 -8.38 -29.82 4.18
C SER A 750 -8.53 -28.69 5.19
N TYR A 751 -8.50 -29.03 6.48
CA TYR A 751 -8.10 -28.09 7.51
C TYR A 751 -6.61 -27.82 7.34
N TRP A 752 -6.26 -26.54 7.34
CA TRP A 752 -4.90 -26.07 7.49
C TRP A 752 -4.75 -25.62 8.94
N ILE A 753 -3.93 -26.34 9.69
CA ILE A 753 -3.77 -26.23 11.14
C ILE A 753 -2.37 -25.69 11.39
N ARG A 754 -2.27 -24.68 12.25
CA ARG A 754 -1.01 -24.14 12.76
C ARG A 754 -1.04 -24.20 14.27
N ASP A 755 -0.30 -25.16 14.81
CA ASP A 755 -0.22 -25.34 16.25
C ASP A 755 0.46 -24.13 16.89
N GLY A 756 0.05 -23.74 18.09
CA GLY A 756 0.74 -22.69 18.84
C GLY A 756 1.81 -23.22 19.78
N THR A 757 2.01 -24.54 19.79
CA THR A 757 3.01 -25.19 20.66
C THR A 757 3.76 -26.29 19.93
N GLU A 758 5.04 -26.42 20.23
CA GLU A 758 5.91 -27.52 19.82
C GLU A 758 6.54 -28.11 21.09
N ASP A 759 6.47 -29.43 21.25
CA ASP A 759 6.93 -30.14 22.46
C ASP A 759 6.41 -29.56 23.80
N GLY A 760 5.18 -29.00 23.78
CA GLY A 760 4.54 -28.38 24.93
C GLY A 760 5.05 -26.98 25.29
N GLN A 761 5.94 -26.40 24.47
CA GLN A 761 6.39 -25.02 24.58
C GLN A 761 5.73 -24.14 23.53
N MET A 762 5.57 -22.85 23.83
CA MET A 762 5.01 -21.89 22.88
C MET A 762 5.89 -21.78 21.63
N ALA A 763 5.28 -21.94 20.46
CA ALA A 763 5.94 -21.89 19.16
C ALA A 763 5.16 -20.95 18.23
N PRO A 764 5.45 -19.64 18.24
CA PRO A 764 4.87 -18.71 17.29
C PRO A 764 5.34 -18.95 15.86
N ASP A 765 4.43 -18.73 14.91
CA ASP A 765 4.70 -18.81 13.47
C ASP A 765 5.56 -17.61 13.01
N TRP A 766 6.81 -17.55 13.44
CA TRP A 766 7.75 -16.50 13.06
C TRP A 766 8.04 -16.56 11.55
N GLN A 767 7.72 -15.49 10.85
CA GLN A 767 7.99 -15.33 9.41
C GLN A 767 9.41 -14.81 9.18
N LEU A 768 9.90 -14.98 7.94
CA LEU A 768 11.26 -14.64 7.49
C LEU A 768 12.36 -15.54 8.09
N VAL A 769 11.98 -16.71 8.59
CA VAL A 769 12.91 -17.74 9.12
C VAL A 769 13.28 -18.73 8.02
N ASP A 770 12.28 -19.31 7.35
CA ASP A 770 12.47 -20.20 6.20
C ASP A 770 11.74 -19.64 4.98
N ARG A 771 12.52 -19.23 3.98
CA ARG A 771 12.03 -18.64 2.73
C ARG A 771 11.14 -19.60 1.94
N GLU A 772 11.43 -20.90 1.93
CA GLU A 772 10.60 -21.88 1.22
C GLU A 772 9.27 -22.08 1.95
N ALA A 773 9.29 -22.19 3.28
CA ALA A 773 8.07 -22.31 4.08
C ALA A 773 7.17 -21.06 3.95
N ASP A 774 7.74 -19.86 3.99
CA ASP A 774 7.03 -18.60 3.81
C ASP A 774 6.33 -18.53 2.44
N GLU A 775 7.02 -18.89 1.36
CA GLU A 775 6.42 -18.90 0.02
C GLU A 775 5.33 -19.98 -0.12
N ILE A 776 5.48 -21.13 0.55
CA ILE A 776 4.44 -22.16 0.61
C ILE A 776 3.20 -21.62 1.33
N HIS A 777 3.36 -21.07 2.55
CA HIS A 777 2.24 -20.53 3.34
C HIS A 777 1.45 -19.49 2.56
N GLU A 778 2.15 -18.65 1.82
CA GLU A 778 1.53 -17.62 1.03
C GLU A 778 0.79 -18.12 -0.21
N ILE A 779 1.28 -19.18 -0.86
CA ILE A 779 0.52 -19.88 -1.91
C ILE A 779 -0.72 -20.56 -1.32
N VAL A 780 -0.62 -21.17 -0.14
CA VAL A 780 -1.77 -21.76 0.57
C VAL A 780 -2.80 -20.69 0.89
N HIS A 781 -2.36 -19.50 1.33
CA HIS A 781 -3.25 -18.35 1.49
C HIS A 781 -3.88 -17.89 0.16
N ALA A 782 -3.15 -17.93 -0.95
CA ALA A 782 -3.72 -17.61 -2.26
C ALA A 782 -4.84 -18.57 -2.65
N PHE A 783 -4.68 -19.87 -2.37
CA PHE A 783 -5.78 -20.82 -2.49
C PHE A 783 -6.92 -20.52 -1.51
N ARG A 784 -6.64 -20.20 -0.25
CA ARG A 784 -7.67 -19.84 0.75
C ARG A 784 -8.58 -18.71 0.22
N ARG A 785 -7.99 -17.67 -0.37
CA ARG A 785 -8.73 -16.53 -0.94
C ARG A 785 -9.42 -16.88 -2.25
N GLY A 786 -8.70 -17.41 -3.22
CA GLY A 786 -9.25 -17.73 -4.54
C GLY A 786 -10.32 -18.82 -4.49
N HIS A 787 -10.25 -19.73 -3.52
CA HIS A 787 -11.21 -20.82 -3.32
C HIS A 787 -12.15 -20.57 -2.14
N ARG A 788 -12.29 -19.31 -1.69
CA ARG A 788 -13.21 -18.90 -0.62
C ARG A 788 -14.65 -19.31 -0.92
N TYR A 789 -15.09 -19.09 -2.17
CA TYR A 789 -16.44 -19.39 -2.67
C TYR A 789 -16.41 -20.58 -3.64
N LEU A 790 -16.62 -21.80 -3.13
CA LEU A 790 -16.53 -23.01 -3.95
C LEU A 790 -17.76 -23.22 -4.86
N GLY A 791 -18.82 -22.43 -4.69
CA GLY A 791 -19.96 -22.39 -5.61
C GLY A 791 -19.63 -21.79 -6.98
N GLU A 792 -18.56 -21.00 -7.07
CA GLU A 792 -18.07 -20.44 -8.33
C GLU A 792 -17.41 -21.49 -9.22
N SER A 793 -17.40 -21.24 -10.53
CA SER A 793 -16.75 -22.14 -11.49
C SER A 793 -15.26 -22.30 -11.20
N ALA A 794 -14.73 -23.51 -11.37
CA ALA A 794 -13.31 -23.79 -11.13
C ALA A 794 -12.37 -22.88 -11.95
N ALA A 795 -12.77 -22.49 -13.17
CA ALA A 795 -12.01 -21.57 -14.00
C ALA A 795 -11.84 -20.20 -13.34
N VAL A 796 -12.92 -19.62 -12.79
CA VAL A 796 -12.88 -18.31 -12.12
C VAL A 796 -12.00 -18.37 -10.87
N ARG A 797 -12.20 -19.39 -10.03
CA ARG A 797 -11.43 -19.58 -8.79
C ARG A 797 -9.94 -19.82 -9.06
N ASN A 798 -9.61 -20.67 -10.04
CA ASN A 798 -8.22 -20.98 -10.38
C ASN A 798 -7.52 -19.78 -11.02
N ALA A 799 -8.21 -19.03 -11.89
CA ALA A 799 -7.68 -17.79 -12.45
C ALA A 799 -7.35 -16.77 -11.34
N GLN A 800 -8.17 -16.70 -10.29
CA GLN A 800 -7.90 -15.86 -9.13
C GLN A 800 -6.62 -16.29 -8.40
N VAL A 801 -6.44 -17.59 -8.13
CA VAL A 801 -5.20 -18.10 -7.52
C VAL A 801 -3.97 -17.78 -8.38
N CYS A 802 -4.04 -18.05 -9.69
CA CYS A 802 -2.97 -17.72 -10.63
C CYS A 802 -2.62 -16.23 -10.63
N LYS A 803 -3.62 -15.36 -10.55
CA LYS A 803 -3.45 -13.91 -10.50
C LYS A 803 -2.75 -13.47 -9.22
N GLU A 804 -3.10 -14.05 -8.08
CA GLU A 804 -2.46 -13.74 -6.80
C GLU A 804 -1.01 -14.24 -6.76
N VAL A 805 -0.75 -15.47 -7.20
CA VAL A 805 0.61 -16.03 -7.26
C VAL A 805 1.49 -15.23 -8.22
N SER A 806 1.00 -14.87 -9.40
CA SER A 806 1.78 -14.10 -10.38
C SER A 806 2.17 -12.70 -9.92
N ARG A 807 1.33 -12.04 -9.11
CA ARG A 807 1.61 -10.69 -8.59
C ARG A 807 2.74 -10.65 -7.57
N ARG A 808 2.99 -11.75 -6.86
CA ARG A 808 4.02 -11.86 -5.82
C ARG A 808 5.44 -12.02 -6.37
N LEU A 809 5.55 -12.28 -7.67
CA LEU A 809 6.83 -12.65 -8.24
C LEU A 809 7.84 -11.52 -8.22
N VAL A 810 9.08 -11.86 -7.90
CA VAL A 810 10.20 -10.90 -7.84
C VAL A 810 10.37 -10.17 -9.16
N ARG A 811 10.59 -8.87 -9.08
CA ARG A 811 10.86 -8.01 -10.24
C ARG A 811 12.32 -7.58 -10.22
N LEU A 812 13.09 -8.10 -11.18
CA LEU A 812 14.55 -7.94 -11.19
C LEU A 812 15.06 -6.61 -11.76
N THR A 813 14.26 -5.81 -12.48
CA THR A 813 14.80 -4.65 -13.23
C THR A 813 13.91 -3.41 -13.28
N GLU A 814 14.52 -2.22 -13.40
CA GLU A 814 13.84 -0.92 -13.63
C GLU A 814 12.99 -0.90 -14.91
N ARG A 815 13.43 -1.64 -15.94
CA ARG A 815 12.65 -1.78 -17.17
C ARG A 815 11.31 -2.47 -16.91
N ILE A 816 11.27 -3.42 -15.98
CA ILE A 816 10.02 -4.09 -15.57
C ILE A 816 9.15 -3.09 -14.81
N GLU A 817 9.72 -2.30 -13.90
CA GLU A 817 8.99 -1.26 -13.16
C GLU A 817 8.33 -0.23 -14.09
N SER A 818 9.08 0.32 -15.05
CA SER A 818 8.53 1.27 -16.04
C SER A 818 7.41 0.65 -16.87
N LYS A 819 7.52 -0.64 -17.25
CA LYS A 819 6.45 -1.35 -17.93
C LYS A 819 5.21 -1.53 -17.05
N ALA A 820 5.39 -1.86 -15.77
CA ALA A 820 4.30 -1.96 -14.79
C ALA A 820 3.56 -0.64 -14.65
N PHE A 821 4.32 0.44 -14.48
CA PHE A 821 3.74 1.78 -14.40
C PHE A 821 2.95 2.16 -15.64
N LYS A 822 3.50 1.92 -16.85
CA LYS A 822 2.79 2.20 -18.12
C LYS A 822 1.51 1.39 -18.25
N ALA A 823 1.48 0.14 -17.75
CA ALA A 823 0.28 -0.69 -17.77
C ALA A 823 -0.77 -0.14 -16.79
N TRP A 824 -0.38 0.11 -15.54
CA TRP A 824 -1.24 0.66 -14.50
C TRP A 824 -1.82 2.04 -14.88
N ALA A 825 -1.00 2.91 -15.49
CA ALA A 825 -1.43 4.22 -15.98
C ALA A 825 -2.44 4.14 -17.15
N LYS A 826 -2.39 3.06 -17.93
CA LYS A 826 -3.31 2.82 -19.06
C LYS A 826 -4.52 1.97 -18.69
N GLU A 827 -4.55 1.42 -17.48
CA GLU A 827 -5.59 0.51 -17.05
C GLU A 827 -6.94 1.23 -16.99
N ARG A 828 -7.91 0.70 -17.76
CA ARG A 828 -9.29 1.18 -17.77
C ARG A 828 -10.15 0.12 -17.10
N VAL A 829 -10.52 0.35 -15.85
CA VAL A 829 -11.46 -0.52 -15.15
C VAL A 829 -12.87 -0.25 -15.68
N GLU A 830 -13.50 -1.27 -16.28
CA GLU A 830 -14.91 -1.23 -16.69
C GLU A 830 -15.79 -1.35 -15.44
N MET A 831 -16.75 -0.43 -15.25
CA MET A 831 -17.72 -0.58 -14.17
C MET A 831 -18.71 -1.69 -14.50
N THR A 832 -18.80 -2.70 -13.63
CA THR A 832 -19.69 -3.85 -13.82
C THR A 832 -21.17 -3.51 -13.59
N ASN A 833 -21.46 -2.39 -12.92
CA ASN A 833 -22.83 -1.89 -12.68
C ASN A 833 -23.35 -0.95 -13.78
N ALA A 834 -22.72 -0.94 -14.97
CA ALA A 834 -23.08 -0.09 -16.12
C ALA A 834 -24.50 -0.31 -16.70
N GLY A 835 -25.30 -1.22 -16.12
CA GLY A 835 -26.71 -1.41 -16.47
C GLY A 835 -27.65 -0.33 -15.89
N PHE A 836 -27.21 0.44 -14.91
CA PHE A 836 -28.02 1.50 -14.28
C PHE A 836 -27.66 2.88 -14.85
N LYS A 837 -28.67 3.65 -15.28
CA LYS A 837 -28.52 5.01 -15.88
C LYS A 837 -27.65 5.94 -15.01
N GLU A 838 -27.70 5.76 -13.69
CA GLU A 838 -26.99 6.55 -12.66
C GLU A 838 -25.46 6.44 -12.69
N TRP A 839 -24.91 5.44 -13.38
CA TRP A 839 -23.46 5.17 -13.43
C TRP A 839 -22.86 5.33 -14.84
N GLY A 840 -23.71 5.60 -15.83
CA GLY A 840 -23.32 5.60 -17.23
C GLY A 840 -22.25 6.64 -17.56
N MET A 841 -22.26 7.82 -16.92
CA MET A 841 -21.26 8.87 -17.12
C MET A 841 -19.82 8.43 -16.78
N LEU A 842 -19.66 7.55 -15.79
CA LEU A 842 -18.36 7.00 -15.40
C LEU A 842 -17.78 6.07 -16.48
N THR A 843 -18.61 5.60 -17.42
CA THR A 843 -18.20 4.70 -18.51
C THR A 843 -18.04 5.37 -19.88
N LEU A 844 -18.46 6.64 -20.02
CA LEU A 844 -18.40 7.38 -21.29
C LEU A 844 -16.98 7.48 -21.88
N ASP A 845 -16.83 7.87 -23.13
CA ASP A 845 -15.51 8.25 -23.64
C ASP A 845 -15.07 9.61 -23.06
N GLY A 846 -13.75 9.80 -22.86
CA GLY A 846 -13.21 11.05 -22.30
C GLY A 846 -13.63 12.28 -23.11
N SER A 847 -13.61 12.18 -24.44
CA SER A 847 -14.03 13.27 -25.32
C SER A 847 -15.51 13.63 -25.15
N MET A 848 -16.37 12.63 -24.86
CA MET A 848 -17.79 12.86 -24.58
C MET A 848 -18.00 13.56 -23.24
N VAL A 849 -17.22 13.22 -22.22
CA VAL A 849 -17.30 13.87 -20.89
C VAL A 849 -16.88 15.33 -20.98
N LEU A 850 -15.76 15.61 -21.67
CA LEU A 850 -15.25 16.96 -21.84
C LEU A 850 -16.17 17.81 -22.73
N ASN A 851 -16.87 17.19 -23.68
CA ASN A 851 -17.84 17.86 -24.56
C ASN A 851 -19.30 17.66 -24.12
N ARG A 852 -19.58 17.28 -22.87
CA ARG A 852 -20.92 16.86 -22.43
C ARG A 852 -22.04 17.90 -22.65
N PHE A 853 -21.68 19.18 -22.64
CA PHE A 853 -22.59 20.31 -22.90
C PHE A 853 -22.84 20.57 -24.40
N LYS A 854 -22.05 19.96 -25.28
CA LYS A 854 -22.19 20.04 -26.75
C LYS A 854 -22.83 18.77 -27.34
N LEU A 855 -23.04 17.73 -26.53
CA LEU A 855 -23.66 16.49 -27.00
C LEU A 855 -25.14 16.72 -27.36
N SER A 856 -25.64 16.03 -28.36
CA SER A 856 -27.07 16.04 -28.70
C SER A 856 -27.90 15.27 -27.68
N LYS A 857 -29.22 15.51 -27.69
CA LYS A 857 -30.21 14.74 -26.92
C LYS A 857 -30.13 13.23 -27.18
N LYS A 858 -29.89 12.83 -28.45
CA LYS A 858 -29.75 11.42 -28.84
C LYS A 858 -28.50 10.77 -28.22
N GLU A 859 -27.42 11.54 -28.08
CA GLU A 859 -26.15 11.08 -27.50
C GLU A 859 -26.20 10.98 -25.97
N THR A 860 -27.08 11.75 -25.31
CA THR A 860 -27.18 11.79 -23.83
C THR A 860 -28.37 11.05 -23.23
N ARG A 861 -29.33 10.59 -24.06
CA ARG A 861 -30.54 9.86 -23.65
C ARG A 861 -30.29 8.66 -22.72
N TRP A 862 -29.11 8.05 -22.80
CA TRP A 862 -28.74 6.87 -22.03
C TRP A 862 -28.04 7.19 -20.69
N TYR A 863 -27.68 8.45 -20.45
CA TYR A 863 -26.74 8.86 -19.38
C TYR A 863 -27.28 9.95 -18.45
N SER A 864 -28.49 10.46 -18.70
CA SER A 864 -29.18 11.44 -17.85
C SER A 864 -30.46 10.84 -17.28
N TYR A 865 -30.73 11.09 -16.00
CA TYR A 865 -32.05 10.84 -15.41
C TYR A 865 -33.05 11.85 -15.99
N GLY A 866 -34.27 11.40 -16.30
CA GLY A 866 -35.38 12.22 -16.83
C GLY A 866 -35.70 11.99 -18.32
N ASP A 867 -36.97 11.69 -18.60
CA ASP A 867 -37.55 11.74 -19.95
C ASP A 867 -37.87 13.20 -20.27
N ASP A 868 -36.94 13.90 -20.92
CA ASP A 868 -37.18 15.25 -21.39
C ASP A 868 -37.59 15.17 -22.86
N ASP A 869 -38.82 15.58 -23.22
CA ASP A 869 -39.38 15.52 -24.59
C ASP A 869 -39.17 16.83 -25.38
N GLY A 870 -38.53 17.86 -24.80
CA GLY A 870 -38.32 19.14 -25.50
C GLY A 870 -37.17 19.18 -26.51
N ASN A 871 -37.26 20.12 -27.47
CA ASN A 871 -36.22 20.43 -28.45
C ASN A 871 -35.08 21.24 -27.79
N ASP A 872 -33.86 20.71 -27.85
CA ASP A 872 -32.63 21.30 -27.32
C ASP A 872 -31.99 22.16 -28.43
N ASP A 873 -32.08 23.49 -28.34
CA ASP A 873 -31.62 24.43 -29.39
C ASP A 873 -30.12 24.78 -29.29
N GLY A 874 -29.39 24.15 -28.37
CA GLY A 874 -27.95 24.31 -28.21
C GLY A 874 -27.51 25.67 -27.66
N SER A 875 -28.42 26.48 -27.10
CA SER A 875 -28.16 27.86 -26.71
C SER A 875 -27.83 28.10 -25.23
N PHE A 876 -27.05 27.25 -24.52
CA PHE A 876 -26.87 27.45 -23.07
C PHE A 876 -25.42 27.41 -22.58
N ASN A 877 -24.89 28.62 -22.31
CA ASN A 877 -23.53 28.87 -21.80
C ASN A 877 -23.49 30.01 -20.74
N ILE A 878 -24.62 30.34 -20.09
CA ILE A 878 -24.63 31.37 -19.06
C ILE A 878 -24.43 30.70 -17.70
N GLU A 879 -23.20 30.79 -17.19
CA GLU A 879 -22.87 30.36 -15.85
C GLU A 879 -23.68 31.19 -14.83
N PRO A 880 -24.43 30.53 -13.93
CA PRO A 880 -25.14 31.22 -12.85
C PRO A 880 -24.13 31.97 -11.98
N LYS A 881 -24.40 33.25 -11.74
CA LYS A 881 -23.52 34.18 -11.03
C LYS A 881 -23.88 34.31 -9.56
N THR A 882 -25.07 33.85 -9.17
CA THR A 882 -25.57 33.94 -7.79
C THR A 882 -26.15 32.61 -7.31
N ALA A 883 -26.16 32.36 -6.00
CA ALA A 883 -26.81 31.17 -5.45
C ALA A 883 -28.32 31.15 -5.69
N LYS A 884 -28.96 32.33 -5.73
CA LYS A 884 -30.38 32.46 -6.05
C LYS A 884 -30.67 32.02 -7.49
N GLU A 885 -29.84 32.41 -8.46
CA GLU A 885 -29.94 31.89 -9.83
C GLU A 885 -29.80 30.37 -9.82
N TRP A 886 -28.74 29.83 -9.18
CA TRP A 886 -28.54 28.38 -9.06
C TRP A 886 -29.79 27.63 -8.54
N LEU A 887 -30.36 28.08 -7.41
CA LEU A 887 -31.53 27.47 -6.77
C LEU A 887 -32.85 27.69 -7.54
N THR A 888 -33.01 28.83 -8.20
CA THR A 888 -34.21 29.10 -9.02
C THR A 888 -34.25 28.18 -10.24
N HIS A 889 -33.08 27.91 -10.84
CA HIS A 889 -32.97 27.03 -12.01
C HIS A 889 -33.16 25.54 -11.67
N LEU A 890 -32.89 25.12 -10.44
CA LEU A 890 -33.27 23.81 -9.87
C LEU A 890 -34.78 23.59 -9.82
N LYS A 891 -35.51 24.62 -9.37
CA LYS A 891 -36.95 24.53 -9.02
C LYS A 891 -37.90 24.78 -10.20
N HIS A 892 -37.39 25.16 -11.38
CA HIS A 892 -38.18 25.39 -12.59
C HIS A 892 -37.87 24.37 -13.70
N PRO A 893 -38.38 23.12 -13.59
CA PRO A 893 -38.08 22.03 -14.51
C PRO A 893 -38.67 22.19 -15.93
N ASN A 894 -39.45 23.24 -16.20
CA ASN A 894 -40.18 23.42 -17.45
C ASN A 894 -39.38 24.12 -18.57
N VAL A 895 -38.05 24.22 -18.44
CA VAL A 895 -37.15 24.73 -19.49
C VAL A 895 -36.32 23.55 -20.03
N PRO A 896 -36.74 22.91 -21.13
CA PRO A 896 -36.03 21.77 -21.70
C PRO A 896 -34.59 22.16 -22.07
N GLY A 897 -33.60 21.42 -21.56
CA GLY A 897 -32.16 21.69 -21.74
C GLY A 897 -31.42 22.23 -20.51
N TRP A 898 -32.09 22.94 -19.59
CA TRP A 898 -31.45 23.50 -18.38
C TRP A 898 -31.26 22.49 -17.25
N ILE A 899 -32.21 21.57 -17.10
CA ILE A 899 -32.09 20.40 -16.21
C ILE A 899 -30.81 19.62 -16.54
N ARG A 900 -30.47 19.53 -17.83
CA ARG A 900 -29.30 18.80 -18.32
C ARG A 900 -27.99 19.50 -17.96
N TRP A 901 -27.92 20.82 -18.07
CA TRP A 901 -26.74 21.60 -17.66
C TRP A 901 -26.48 21.45 -16.15
N TYR A 902 -27.55 21.55 -15.35
CA TYR A 902 -27.52 21.39 -13.90
C TYR A 902 -27.07 19.98 -13.48
N ARG A 903 -27.68 18.93 -14.05
CA ARG A 903 -27.37 17.52 -13.74
C ARG A 903 -26.01 17.05 -14.27
N CYS A 904 -25.26 17.89 -14.97
CA CYS A 904 -23.93 17.60 -15.50
C CYS A 904 -22.80 18.43 -14.85
N ARG A 905 -23.12 19.30 -13.88
CA ARG A 905 -22.15 20.22 -13.28
C ARG A 905 -22.43 20.48 -11.79
N LEU A 906 -21.37 20.54 -11.00
CA LEU A 906 -21.43 20.98 -9.61
C LEU A 906 -21.67 22.50 -9.51
N PRO A 907 -22.33 22.98 -8.43
CA PRO A 907 -22.41 24.41 -8.13
C PRO A 907 -21.01 25.04 -8.06
N PRO A 908 -20.79 26.27 -8.52
CA PRO A 908 -19.53 26.96 -8.28
C PRO A 908 -19.18 26.98 -6.78
N ALA A 909 -17.96 26.54 -6.43
CA ALA A 909 -17.57 26.35 -5.03
C ALA A 909 -17.76 27.62 -4.15
N HIS A 910 -17.54 28.80 -4.72
CA HIS A 910 -17.72 30.09 -4.02
C HIS A 910 -19.18 30.43 -3.70
N LEU A 911 -20.15 29.75 -4.33
CA LEU A 911 -21.58 29.92 -4.06
C LEU A 911 -22.10 28.93 -3.02
N LEU A 912 -21.29 27.94 -2.57
CA LEU A 912 -21.76 26.85 -1.70
C LEU A 912 -22.32 27.35 -0.35
N ASP A 913 -21.69 28.35 0.28
CA ASP A 913 -22.18 28.90 1.56
C ASP A 913 -23.52 29.62 1.39
N GLU A 914 -23.68 30.35 0.29
CA GLU A 914 -24.91 31.10 -0.02
C GLU A 914 -26.04 30.14 -0.43
N ILE A 915 -25.75 29.10 -1.24
CA ILE A 915 -26.69 28.03 -1.58
C ILE A 915 -27.21 27.35 -0.31
N ARG A 916 -26.33 27.04 0.66
CA ARG A 916 -26.71 26.45 1.97
C ARG A 916 -27.64 27.34 2.77
N SER A 917 -27.31 28.62 2.92
CA SER A 917 -28.10 29.61 3.67
C SER A 917 -29.51 29.80 3.10
N LEU A 918 -29.66 29.67 1.78
CA LEU A 918 -30.93 29.79 1.08
C LEU A 918 -31.74 28.48 1.08
N ALA A 919 -31.07 27.32 1.02
CA ALA A 919 -31.71 26.01 1.07
C ALA A 919 -32.35 25.70 2.43
N GLY A 920 -31.73 26.10 3.54
CA GLY A 920 -32.27 25.90 4.90
C GLY A 920 -33.43 26.83 5.31
N LYS A 921 -33.88 27.73 4.41
CA LYS A 921 -35.01 28.66 4.64
C LYS A 921 -36.28 28.26 3.90
N HIS A 922 -36.26 27.11 3.22
CA HIS A 922 -37.38 26.48 2.53
C HIS A 922 -37.63 25.09 3.11
#